data_AF-A0A3E2HL11-F1
#
_entry.id   AF-A0A3E2HL11-F1
#
_cell.length_a   1.000
_cell.length_b   1.000
_cell.length_c   1.000
_cell.angle_alpha   90.00
_cell.angle_beta   90.00
_cell.angle_gamma   90.00
#
_symmetry.space_group_name_H-M   'P 1'
#
loop_
_entity.id
_entity.type
_entity.pdbx_description
1 polymer ?
#
loop_
_entity_poly.entity_id
_entity_poly.type
_entity_poly.pdbx_seq_one_letter_code
_entity_poly.pdbx_strand_id
1 'polypeptide(L)'
;MLAVAQSICIREGPLAFYKGSVAPLIGVGVCVSLVYSSFNGCHHALEFLKGESPRSADYKTPLSQIYIVGGTAGFANSFIAGPMEHIRIRLQAQTDTASLRYYSGTRDCIQKIFQEAGLAGLYRGQTATMLREFSNYGIWFAVYECLIRQVMQIQNKKRDELPSWQIACCGGLVGEVLWVAGYPIDVIKSKMQTDGFGENQRHRKMWDVIHHTRKVDGLYGFYRGLSPTLLRAMPGRNGKEDGQLEQMGRARVDAQKTVDRHNVSCSISWAELLCTSVPQIHRESQSGMEIMSLMLHSIYYHHICRKKCKSRVAMAPTDEKKAAILIIGAGTFGLATAHRLSSAGYTNITVLEKDSQVPSRFSAGFDLNKIVRAEYADPFYTPLTLDAIKKWQNDPLYKPYYHQVGFLNVVTGSAPEISKEILKKYHASVSKNPAFHGKINSCSDAASIKKLVPALNGPLKGWNGYLNMLAGYAHSADAMKAVYEDCVKKRVSFRLGFKEGEVAELIFAPGTGRCTGARTKRGIEYKASTTIVALGANVARIIPYAATQVTARCWGVAHIQLSPEEAARLRGIPVINVRDIGFFFEPDLATNKLKICHMGGAYTNYSATSPSLSLPHLELSDSDFITEEDEEASRRLIRETLPSLANRPLIDRHMCWIADSDDSNFLIDYVPGSGNSLAILSGDSGHGFKMLPIMGDLVMKLITDGKQNISRWQWKGNEVLNSPSKVAWRTGSSIDLADTPRAKL
;
A
#
# COMPACT_ATOMS: atom_id res chain seq x y z
N MET A 1 8.77 -19.69 -9.63
CA MET A 1 7.52 -19.47 -8.86
C MET A 1 6.51 -18.68 -9.68
N LEU A 2 6.78 -17.42 -10.04
CA LEU A 2 5.90 -16.60 -10.89
C LEU A 2 5.50 -17.29 -12.20
N ALA A 3 6.45 -17.92 -12.91
CA ALA A 3 6.15 -18.69 -14.13
C ALA A 3 5.21 -19.88 -13.90
N VAL A 4 5.26 -20.54 -12.74
CA VAL A 4 4.38 -21.68 -12.40
C VAL A 4 3.00 -21.17 -12.01
N ALA A 5 2.93 -20.11 -11.18
CA ALA A 5 1.66 -19.48 -10.81
C ALA A 5 0.95 -18.87 -12.03
N GLN A 6 1.69 -18.25 -12.94
CA GLN A 6 1.20 -17.74 -14.21
C GLN A 6 0.72 -18.88 -15.13
N SER A 7 1.47 -19.99 -15.19
CA SER A 7 1.03 -21.18 -15.92
C SER A 7 -0.25 -21.80 -15.36
N ILE A 8 -0.42 -21.84 -14.03
CA ILE A 8 -1.65 -22.35 -13.40
C ILE A 8 -2.82 -21.40 -13.68
N CYS A 9 -2.61 -20.08 -13.51
CA CYS A 9 -3.64 -19.09 -13.78
C CYS A 9 -4.08 -19.08 -15.26
N ILE A 10 -3.15 -19.26 -16.19
CA ILE A 10 -3.45 -19.33 -17.64
C ILE A 10 -4.14 -20.64 -18.02
N ARG A 11 -3.74 -21.79 -17.44
CA ARG A 11 -4.24 -23.12 -17.85
C ARG A 11 -5.50 -23.56 -17.11
N GLU A 12 -5.65 -23.16 -15.85
CA GLU A 12 -6.71 -23.63 -14.96
C GLU A 12 -7.59 -22.49 -14.41
N GLY A 13 -7.24 -21.24 -14.70
CA GLY A 13 -7.94 -20.05 -14.22
C GLY A 13 -7.58 -19.65 -12.78
N PRO A 14 -7.99 -18.45 -12.33
CA PRO A 14 -7.68 -17.92 -10.99
C PRO A 14 -8.38 -18.70 -9.85
N LEU A 15 -9.49 -19.37 -10.12
CA LEU A 15 -10.20 -20.18 -9.13
C LEU A 15 -9.46 -21.48 -8.77
N ALA A 16 -8.45 -21.88 -9.57
CA ALA A 16 -7.65 -23.06 -9.31
C ALA A 16 -6.90 -23.00 -7.97
N PHE A 17 -6.55 -21.80 -7.49
CA PHE A 17 -5.87 -21.62 -6.20
C PHE A 17 -6.75 -21.96 -4.99
N TYR A 18 -8.08 -22.01 -5.14
CA TYR A 18 -9.03 -22.30 -4.06
C TYR A 18 -9.57 -23.74 -4.10
N LYS A 19 -9.04 -24.58 -5.01
CA LYS A 19 -9.42 -26.00 -5.08
C LYS A 19 -9.17 -26.70 -3.75
N GLY A 20 -10.17 -27.47 -3.32
CA GLY A 20 -10.11 -28.23 -2.06
C GLY A 20 -10.23 -27.40 -0.78
N SER A 21 -10.41 -26.07 -0.84
CA SER A 21 -10.51 -25.21 0.35
C SER A 21 -11.81 -25.39 1.15
N VAL A 22 -12.85 -25.98 0.56
CA VAL A 22 -14.14 -26.26 1.22
C VAL A 22 -13.99 -27.24 2.39
N ALA A 23 -13.19 -28.30 2.24
CA ALA A 23 -13.00 -29.29 3.31
C ALA A 23 -12.33 -28.67 4.57
N PRO A 24 -11.22 -27.91 4.46
CA PRO A 24 -10.68 -27.14 5.57
C PRO A 24 -11.66 -26.15 6.19
N LEU A 25 -12.42 -25.39 5.39
CA LEU A 25 -13.34 -24.36 5.93
C LEU A 25 -14.40 -24.95 6.88
N ILE A 26 -14.86 -26.17 6.62
CA ILE A 26 -15.85 -26.85 7.46
C ILE A 26 -15.24 -27.33 8.79
N GLY A 27 -13.97 -27.77 8.80
CA GLY A 27 -13.36 -28.41 9.97
C GLY A 27 -12.34 -27.58 10.75
N VAL A 28 -11.99 -26.37 10.31
CA VAL A 28 -11.01 -25.50 11.01
C VAL A 28 -11.46 -25.18 12.44
N GLY A 29 -12.74 -24.91 12.67
CA GLY A 29 -13.26 -24.66 14.03
C GLY A 29 -13.02 -25.84 14.96
N VAL A 30 -13.36 -27.05 14.51
CA VAL A 30 -13.17 -28.30 15.27
C VAL A 30 -11.70 -28.57 15.58
N CYS A 31 -10.82 -28.40 14.58
CA CYS A 31 -9.38 -28.60 14.76
C CYS A 31 -8.80 -27.63 15.80
N VAL A 32 -9.19 -26.35 15.74
CA VAL A 32 -8.72 -25.33 16.69
C VAL A 32 -9.22 -25.63 18.11
N SER A 33 -10.51 -25.93 18.27
CA SER A 33 -11.06 -26.30 19.58
C SER A 33 -10.35 -27.51 20.17
N LEU A 34 -10.14 -28.57 19.37
CA LEU A 34 -9.49 -29.79 19.85
C LEU A 34 -8.05 -29.54 20.32
N VAL A 35 -7.27 -28.74 19.56
CA VAL A 35 -5.88 -28.41 19.92
C VAL A 35 -5.84 -27.65 21.24
N TYR A 36 -6.65 -26.60 21.41
CA TYR A 36 -6.63 -25.79 22.63
C TYR A 36 -7.18 -26.55 23.84
N SER A 37 -8.27 -27.31 23.68
CA SER A 37 -8.81 -28.15 24.74
C SER A 37 -7.82 -29.23 25.18
N SER A 38 -7.14 -29.88 24.23
CA SER A 38 -6.14 -30.91 24.53
C SER A 38 -4.90 -30.31 25.19
N PHE A 39 -4.46 -29.14 24.74
CA PHE A 39 -3.32 -28.42 25.32
C PHE A 39 -3.60 -28.04 26.77
N ASN A 40 -4.73 -27.37 27.04
CA ASN A 40 -5.11 -26.94 28.39
C ASN A 40 -5.35 -28.15 29.31
N GLY A 41 -6.00 -29.20 28.80
CA GLY A 41 -6.23 -30.43 29.56
C GLY A 41 -4.94 -31.13 29.97
N CYS A 42 -3.98 -31.28 29.03
CA CYS A 42 -2.68 -31.88 29.30
C CYS A 42 -1.82 -31.00 30.24
N HIS A 43 -1.90 -29.67 30.10
CA HIS A 43 -1.20 -28.74 30.97
C HIS A 43 -1.71 -28.84 32.42
N HIS A 44 -3.03 -28.78 32.62
CA HIS A 44 -3.64 -28.92 33.95
C HIS A 44 -3.37 -30.29 34.58
N ALA A 45 -3.36 -31.37 33.79
CA ALA A 45 -3.02 -32.70 34.29
C ALA A 45 -1.56 -32.77 34.79
N LEU A 46 -0.61 -32.13 34.09
CA LEU A 46 0.78 -32.06 34.52
C LEU A 46 0.99 -31.17 35.75
N GLU A 47 0.21 -30.10 35.89
CA GLU A 47 0.23 -29.25 37.09
C GLU A 47 -0.35 -29.99 38.31
N PHE A 48 -1.45 -30.73 38.12
CA PHE A 48 -2.03 -31.59 39.15
C PHE A 48 -1.04 -32.66 39.64
N LEU A 49 -0.32 -33.31 38.72
CA LEU A 49 0.69 -34.33 39.06
C LEU A 49 1.91 -33.76 39.81
N LYS A 50 2.15 -32.45 39.77
CA LYS A 50 3.26 -31.79 40.47
C LYS A 50 2.85 -31.12 41.78
N GLY A 51 1.55 -31.07 42.10
CA GLY A 51 1.04 -30.43 43.31
C GLY A 51 1.21 -28.90 43.34
N GLU A 52 1.38 -28.25 42.19
CA GLU A 52 1.55 -26.80 42.10
C GLU A 52 0.20 -26.08 41.91
N SER A 53 0.01 -24.91 42.55
CA SER A 53 -1.23 -24.12 42.47
C SER A 53 -1.41 -23.49 41.08
N PRO A 54 -2.63 -23.52 40.48
CA PRO A 54 -2.90 -23.11 39.10
C PRO A 54 -2.75 -21.60 38.79
N ARG A 55 -2.31 -20.78 39.75
CA ARG A 55 -2.21 -19.32 39.60
C ARG A 55 -0.79 -18.74 39.52
N SER A 56 0.26 -19.55 39.70
CA SER A 56 1.64 -19.04 39.81
C SER A 56 2.65 -19.64 38.82
N ALA A 57 2.22 -20.49 37.89
CA ALA A 57 3.11 -21.38 37.13
C ALA A 57 3.60 -20.87 35.76
N ASP A 58 3.05 -19.78 35.19
CA ASP A 58 3.34 -19.36 33.81
C ASP A 58 4.84 -19.14 33.51
N TYR A 59 5.64 -18.82 34.52
CA TYR A 59 7.07 -18.57 34.35
C TYR A 59 7.99 -19.76 34.69
N LYS A 60 7.48 -20.85 35.27
CA LYS A 60 8.32 -21.95 35.78
C LYS A 60 8.30 -23.22 34.93
N THR A 61 7.33 -23.40 34.03
CA THR A 61 7.26 -24.61 33.20
C THR A 61 8.43 -24.67 32.21
N PRO A 62 9.27 -25.73 32.22
CA PRO A 62 10.33 -25.93 31.25
C PRO A 62 9.81 -26.00 29.80
N LEU A 63 10.56 -25.44 28.85
CA LEU A 63 10.17 -25.44 27.43
C LEU A 63 10.00 -26.85 26.84
N SER A 64 10.72 -27.85 27.36
CA SER A 64 10.56 -29.25 26.96
C SER A 64 9.18 -29.82 27.31
N GLN A 65 8.58 -29.38 28.42
CA GLN A 65 7.25 -29.81 28.81
C GLN A 65 6.18 -29.14 27.95
N ILE A 66 6.34 -27.86 27.64
CA ILE A 66 5.46 -27.14 26.72
C ILE A 66 5.51 -27.76 25.31
N TYR A 67 6.70 -28.19 24.86
CA TYR A 67 6.86 -28.91 23.61
C TYR A 67 6.08 -30.24 23.61
N ILE A 68 6.19 -31.05 24.67
CA ILE A 68 5.50 -32.34 24.76
C ILE A 68 3.98 -32.15 24.81
N VAL A 69 3.49 -31.18 25.60
CA VAL A 69 2.05 -30.84 25.72
C VAL A 69 1.49 -30.28 24.41
N GLY A 70 2.24 -29.40 23.75
CA GLY A 70 1.91 -28.91 22.42
C GLY A 70 1.88 -30.05 21.39
N GLY A 71 2.84 -30.97 21.48
CA GLY A 71 2.93 -32.12 20.60
C GLY A 71 1.77 -33.10 20.77
N THR A 72 1.39 -33.44 22.00
CA THR A 72 0.24 -34.33 22.27
C THR A 72 -1.08 -33.70 21.80
N ALA A 73 -1.24 -32.38 21.95
CA ALA A 73 -2.38 -31.66 21.39
C ALA A 73 -2.41 -31.74 19.85
N GLY A 74 -1.26 -31.58 19.19
CA GLY A 74 -1.13 -31.79 17.74
C GLY A 74 -1.43 -33.23 17.31
N PHE A 75 -0.97 -34.21 18.08
CA PHE A 75 -1.24 -35.62 17.81
C PHE A 75 -2.75 -35.92 17.88
N ALA A 76 -3.47 -35.41 18.88
CA ALA A 76 -4.92 -35.53 18.96
C ALA A 76 -5.62 -34.90 17.73
N ASN A 77 -5.14 -33.73 17.29
CA ASN A 77 -5.66 -33.05 16.10
C ASN A 77 -5.48 -33.85 14.80
N SER A 78 -4.41 -34.66 14.72
CA SER A 78 -4.07 -35.39 13.51
C SER A 78 -5.18 -36.34 13.03
N PHE A 79 -6.02 -36.87 13.92
CA PHE A 79 -7.11 -37.79 13.54
C PHE A 79 -8.23 -37.12 12.73
N ILE A 80 -8.41 -35.82 12.93
CA ILE A 80 -9.37 -35.00 12.19
C ILE A 80 -8.67 -34.34 10.99
N ALA A 81 -7.50 -33.75 11.24
CA ALA A 81 -6.74 -33.04 10.22
C ALA A 81 -6.22 -33.97 9.11
N GLY A 82 -5.84 -35.21 9.42
CA GLY A 82 -5.30 -36.18 8.46
C GLY A 82 -6.19 -36.45 7.26
N PRO A 83 -7.43 -36.96 7.43
CA PRO A 83 -8.33 -37.21 6.32
C PRO A 83 -8.72 -35.92 5.58
N MET A 84 -8.90 -34.81 6.30
CA MET A 84 -9.23 -33.52 5.70
C MET A 84 -8.11 -32.99 4.80
N GLU A 85 -6.86 -33.05 5.25
CA GLU A 85 -5.69 -32.62 4.47
C GLU A 85 -5.47 -33.55 3.28
N HIS A 86 -5.67 -34.85 3.44
CA HIS A 86 -5.53 -35.81 2.35
C HIS A 86 -6.51 -35.52 1.20
N ILE A 87 -7.78 -35.27 1.51
CA ILE A 87 -8.79 -34.90 0.50
C ILE A 87 -8.41 -33.59 -0.19
N ARG A 88 -7.99 -32.57 0.58
CA ARG A 88 -7.55 -31.28 0.04
C ARG A 88 -6.40 -31.45 -0.94
N ILE A 89 -5.36 -32.20 -0.56
CA ILE A 89 -4.15 -32.37 -1.35
C ILE A 89 -4.46 -33.08 -2.68
N ARG A 90 -5.33 -34.10 -2.70
CA ARG A 90 -5.73 -34.75 -3.95
C ARG A 90 -6.52 -33.85 -4.88
N LEU A 91 -7.44 -33.05 -4.32
CA LEU A 91 -8.20 -32.07 -5.10
C LEU A 91 -7.30 -30.95 -5.67
N GLN A 92 -6.18 -30.64 -5.00
CA GLN A 92 -5.20 -29.66 -5.47
C GLN A 92 -4.17 -30.22 -6.45
N ALA A 93 -3.91 -31.53 -6.41
CA ALA A 93 -2.95 -32.21 -7.28
C ALA A 93 -3.51 -32.57 -8.67
N GLN A 94 -4.84 -32.55 -8.88
CA GLN A 94 -5.46 -32.85 -10.16
C GLN A 94 -5.43 -31.66 -11.15
N THR A 95 -5.26 -31.97 -12.44
CA THR A 95 -5.26 -30.98 -13.54
C THR A 95 -6.68 -30.66 -14.01
N ASP A 96 -6.94 -29.42 -14.41
CA ASP A 96 -8.29 -28.91 -14.69
C ASP A 96 -8.80 -29.01 -16.13
N THR A 97 -8.08 -29.72 -17.00
CA THR A 97 -8.56 -29.97 -18.36
C THR A 97 -9.85 -30.79 -18.29
N ALA A 98 -10.94 -30.30 -18.91
CA ALA A 98 -12.28 -30.89 -18.80
C ALA A 98 -12.35 -32.38 -19.19
N SER A 99 -11.40 -32.88 -19.99
CA SER A 99 -11.25 -34.28 -20.39
C SER A 99 -10.42 -35.16 -19.43
N LEU A 100 -9.77 -34.59 -18.41
CA LEU A 100 -8.83 -35.28 -17.50
C LEU A 100 -9.15 -35.10 -16.01
N ARG A 101 -10.28 -34.47 -15.66
CA ARG A 101 -10.67 -34.24 -14.26
C ARG A 101 -11.16 -35.54 -13.62
N TYR A 102 -10.37 -36.09 -12.68
CA TYR A 102 -10.71 -37.34 -11.97
C TYR A 102 -11.72 -37.13 -10.83
N TYR A 103 -11.64 -36.00 -10.11
CA TYR A 103 -12.55 -35.68 -9.00
C TYR A 103 -13.41 -34.44 -9.31
N SER A 104 -14.72 -34.60 -9.30
CA SER A 104 -15.69 -33.52 -9.50
C SER A 104 -15.88 -32.63 -8.27
N GLY A 105 -15.48 -33.09 -7.07
CA GLY A 105 -15.54 -32.32 -5.84
C GLY A 105 -15.19 -33.13 -4.59
N THR A 106 -15.31 -32.52 -3.40
CA THR A 106 -14.96 -33.15 -2.11
C THR A 106 -15.73 -34.45 -1.84
N ARG A 107 -17.05 -34.47 -2.11
CA ARG A 107 -17.89 -35.66 -1.90
C ARG A 107 -17.50 -36.82 -2.83
N ASP A 108 -17.28 -36.51 -4.11
CA ASP A 108 -16.83 -37.48 -5.12
C ASP A 108 -15.43 -38.02 -4.80
N CYS A 109 -14.53 -37.16 -4.29
CA CYS A 109 -13.20 -37.59 -3.84
C CYS A 109 -13.27 -38.56 -2.65
N ILE A 110 -14.11 -38.27 -1.65
CA ILE A 110 -14.32 -39.18 -0.52
C ILE A 110 -14.90 -40.52 -1.00
N GLN A 111 -15.92 -40.48 -1.86
CA GLN A 111 -16.59 -41.68 -2.36
C GLN A 111 -15.63 -42.58 -3.16
N LYS A 112 -14.83 -42.00 -4.06
CA LYS A 112 -13.85 -42.75 -4.86
C LYS A 112 -12.72 -43.34 -4.02
N ILE A 113 -12.16 -42.57 -3.08
CA ILE A 113 -11.14 -43.10 -2.14
C ILE A 113 -11.71 -44.26 -1.33
N PHE A 114 -12.94 -44.12 -0.86
CA PHE A 114 -13.61 -45.15 -0.07
C PHE A 114 -13.89 -46.42 -0.91
N GLN A 115 -14.24 -46.26 -2.19
CA GLN A 115 -14.43 -47.38 -3.12
C GLN A 115 -13.11 -48.10 -3.47
N GLU A 116 -12.01 -47.38 -3.62
CA GLU A 116 -10.72 -47.95 -4.03
C GLU A 116 -9.94 -48.63 -2.89
N ALA A 117 -9.95 -48.03 -1.69
CA ALA A 117 -9.07 -48.45 -0.59
C ALA A 117 -9.76 -48.43 0.79
N GLY A 118 -11.08 -48.25 0.84
CA GLY A 118 -11.86 -48.25 2.06
C GLY A 118 -11.46 -47.16 3.05
N LEU A 119 -11.75 -47.39 4.33
CA LEU A 119 -11.44 -46.44 5.41
C LEU A 119 -9.93 -46.24 5.60
N ALA A 120 -9.12 -47.29 5.38
CA ALA A 120 -7.66 -47.20 5.44
C ALA A 120 -7.09 -46.27 4.35
N GLY A 121 -7.74 -46.20 3.18
CA GLY A 121 -7.40 -45.27 2.12
C GLY A 121 -7.55 -43.81 2.55
N LEU A 122 -8.59 -43.48 3.32
CA LEU A 122 -8.84 -42.11 3.77
C LEU A 122 -7.74 -41.60 4.70
N TYR A 123 -7.18 -42.48 5.53
CA TYR A 123 -6.08 -42.21 6.45
C TYR A 123 -4.68 -42.46 5.87
N ARG A 124 -4.54 -42.51 4.54
CA ARG A 124 -3.23 -42.65 3.91
C ARG A 124 -2.32 -41.47 4.29
N GLY A 125 -1.12 -41.79 4.76
CA GLY A 125 -0.16 -40.79 5.26
C GLY A 125 -0.37 -40.38 6.72
N GLN A 126 -1.32 -40.99 7.45
CA GLN A 126 -1.64 -40.61 8.84
C GLN A 126 -0.44 -40.60 9.77
N THR A 127 0.49 -41.55 9.65
CA THR A 127 1.71 -41.57 10.47
C THR A 127 2.60 -40.35 10.23
N ALA A 128 2.74 -39.93 8.97
CA ALA A 128 3.49 -38.72 8.62
C ALA A 128 2.75 -37.46 9.10
N THR A 129 1.42 -37.45 9.02
CA THR A 129 0.57 -36.39 9.57
C THR A 129 0.73 -36.29 11.09
N MET A 130 0.62 -37.39 11.82
CA MET A 130 0.82 -37.45 13.27
C MET A 130 2.16 -36.87 13.69
N LEU A 131 3.24 -37.30 13.04
CA LEU A 131 4.58 -36.80 13.33
C LEU A 131 4.70 -35.29 13.01
N ARG A 132 4.13 -34.86 11.88
CA ARG A 132 4.12 -33.45 11.48
C ARG A 132 3.36 -32.60 12.47
N GLU A 133 2.15 -33.00 12.86
CA GLU A 133 1.30 -32.26 13.79
C GLU A 133 1.94 -32.19 15.18
N PHE A 134 2.44 -33.33 15.69
CA PHE A 134 3.15 -33.38 16.97
C PHE A 134 4.37 -32.44 16.97
N SER A 135 5.24 -32.57 15.97
CA SER A 135 6.43 -31.71 15.87
C SER A 135 6.06 -30.24 15.70
N ASN A 136 5.11 -29.93 14.84
CA ASN A 136 4.75 -28.55 14.52
C ASN A 136 4.10 -27.84 15.71
N TYR A 137 3.10 -28.43 16.35
CA TYR A 137 2.47 -27.79 17.51
C TYR A 137 3.42 -27.74 18.70
N GLY A 138 4.25 -28.77 18.92
CA GLY A 138 5.30 -28.72 19.95
C GLY A 138 6.27 -27.56 19.75
N ILE A 139 6.80 -27.40 18.53
CA ILE A 139 7.68 -26.27 18.18
C ILE A 139 6.93 -24.94 18.32
N TRP A 140 5.68 -24.87 17.86
CA TRP A 140 4.88 -23.65 17.91
C TRP A 140 4.74 -23.14 19.35
N PHE A 141 4.25 -23.98 20.26
CA PHE A 141 4.04 -23.58 21.66
C PHE A 141 5.37 -23.30 22.38
N ALA A 142 6.41 -24.11 22.16
CA ALA A 142 7.70 -23.92 22.82
C ALA A 142 8.43 -22.64 22.36
N VAL A 143 8.45 -22.38 21.05
CA VAL A 143 9.08 -21.17 20.49
C VAL A 143 8.26 -19.93 20.83
N TYR A 144 6.92 -20.03 20.81
CA TYR A 144 6.05 -18.94 21.20
C TYR A 144 6.28 -18.54 22.66
N GLU A 145 6.32 -19.50 23.58
CA GLU A 145 6.61 -19.23 24.99
C GLU A 145 8.03 -18.70 25.19
N CYS A 146 9.02 -19.21 24.44
CA CYS A 146 10.39 -18.69 24.48
C CYS A 146 10.46 -17.21 24.08
N LEU A 147 9.81 -16.83 22.97
CA LEU A 147 9.78 -15.45 22.50
C LEU A 147 9.03 -14.52 23.47
N ILE A 148 7.89 -14.96 24.00
CA ILE A 148 7.14 -14.18 24.99
C ILE A 148 7.98 -13.97 26.26
N ARG A 149 8.66 -15.01 26.78
CA ARG A 149 9.56 -14.89 27.94
C ARG A 149 10.72 -13.92 27.67
N GLN A 150 11.31 -13.96 26.48
CA GLN A 150 12.36 -13.00 26.09
C GLN A 150 11.82 -11.57 26.05
N VAL A 151 10.64 -11.34 25.47
CA VAL A 151 10.01 -10.02 25.41
C VAL A 151 9.68 -9.49 26.81
N MET A 152 9.17 -10.36 27.69
CA MET A 152 8.90 -10.03 29.09
C MET A 152 10.18 -9.64 29.85
N GLN A 153 11.28 -10.40 29.66
CA GLN A 153 12.57 -10.12 30.29
C GLN A 153 13.18 -8.81 29.80
N ILE A 154 13.17 -8.55 28.48
CA ILE A 154 13.74 -7.34 27.88
C ILE A 154 12.99 -6.09 28.35
N GLN A 155 11.67 -6.16 28.49
CA GLN A 155 10.85 -5.01 28.85
C GLN A 155 10.56 -4.91 30.36
N ASN A 156 10.99 -5.89 31.15
CA ASN A 156 10.68 -6.03 32.58
C ASN A 156 9.17 -5.87 32.86
N LYS A 157 8.33 -6.51 32.04
CA LYS A 157 6.86 -6.43 32.09
C LYS A 157 6.22 -7.81 32.24
N LYS A 158 5.03 -7.84 32.85
CA LYS A 158 4.22 -9.07 32.92
C LYS A 158 3.55 -9.35 31.57
N ARG A 159 3.17 -10.61 31.33
CA ARG A 159 2.53 -11.07 30.09
C ARG A 159 1.26 -10.27 29.74
N ASP A 160 0.47 -9.93 30.75
CA ASP A 160 -0.79 -9.17 30.60
C ASP A 160 -0.58 -7.68 30.27
N GLU A 161 0.64 -7.18 30.47
CA GLU A 161 1.03 -5.79 30.17
C GLU A 161 1.66 -5.66 28.78
N LEU A 162 1.84 -6.79 28.07
CA LEU A 162 2.37 -6.79 26.71
C LEU A 162 1.30 -6.31 25.73
N PRO A 163 1.59 -5.31 24.88
CA PRO A 163 0.65 -4.83 23.89
C PRO A 163 0.37 -5.92 22.84
N SER A 164 -0.90 -6.04 22.41
CA SER A 164 -1.37 -7.12 21.52
C SER A 164 -0.57 -7.28 20.23
N TRP A 165 0.03 -6.20 19.72
CA TRP A 165 0.87 -6.26 18.52
C TRP A 165 2.17 -7.03 18.75
N GLN A 166 2.76 -6.99 19.96
CA GLN A 166 3.96 -7.76 20.29
C GLN A 166 3.64 -9.24 20.35
N ILE A 167 2.49 -9.59 20.95
CA ILE A 167 1.96 -10.94 20.97
C ILE A 167 1.71 -11.45 19.54
N ALA A 168 1.11 -10.62 18.68
CA ALA A 168 0.90 -10.94 17.28
C ALA A 168 2.22 -11.11 16.49
N CYS A 169 3.22 -10.26 16.73
CA CYS A 169 4.56 -10.40 16.12
C CYS A 169 5.27 -11.68 16.56
N CYS A 170 5.18 -12.04 17.85
CA CYS A 170 5.72 -13.31 18.35
C CYS A 170 5.02 -14.48 17.65
N GLY A 171 3.68 -14.47 17.56
CA GLY A 171 2.92 -15.47 16.81
C GLY A 171 3.31 -15.58 15.33
N GLY A 172 3.58 -14.44 14.68
CA GLY A 172 4.04 -14.38 13.29
C GLY A 172 5.42 -15.00 13.08
N LEU A 173 6.39 -14.67 13.93
CA LEU A 173 7.74 -15.24 13.88
C LEU A 173 7.74 -16.75 14.14
N VAL A 174 6.91 -17.22 15.07
CA VAL A 174 6.74 -18.65 15.35
C VAL A 174 6.20 -19.38 14.12
N GLY A 175 5.29 -18.75 13.37
CA GLY A 175 4.77 -19.30 12.11
C GLY A 175 5.88 -19.62 11.10
N GLU A 176 6.85 -18.73 10.93
CA GLU A 176 8.01 -18.95 10.04
C GLU A 176 8.90 -20.10 10.53
N VAL A 177 9.23 -20.10 11.84
CA VAL A 177 10.07 -21.14 12.45
C VAL A 177 9.43 -22.52 12.33
N LEU A 178 8.12 -22.60 12.55
CA LEU A 178 7.34 -23.83 12.35
C LEU A 178 7.42 -24.34 10.92
N TRP A 179 7.27 -23.46 9.92
CA TRP A 179 7.34 -23.89 8.53
C TRP A 179 8.74 -24.36 8.17
N VAL A 180 9.79 -23.67 8.60
CA VAL A 180 11.18 -24.11 8.33
C VAL A 180 11.48 -25.47 8.97
N ALA A 181 11.06 -25.69 10.21
CA ALA A 181 11.32 -26.93 10.93
C ALA A 181 10.44 -28.11 10.45
N GLY A 182 9.16 -27.85 10.19
CA GLY A 182 8.18 -28.86 9.80
C GLY A 182 8.18 -29.23 8.32
N TYR A 183 8.80 -28.43 7.45
CA TYR A 183 8.73 -28.59 6.00
C TYR A 183 9.16 -29.99 5.50
N PRO A 184 10.27 -30.59 5.99
CA PRO A 184 10.69 -31.92 5.53
C PRO A 184 9.62 -32.99 5.72
N ILE A 185 8.93 -32.95 6.86
CA ILE A 185 7.86 -33.90 7.19
C ILE A 185 6.63 -33.61 6.33
N ASP A 186 6.34 -32.34 6.05
CA ASP A 186 5.24 -31.94 5.18
C ASP A 186 5.44 -32.39 3.72
N VAL A 187 6.67 -32.37 3.20
CA VAL A 187 7.01 -32.94 1.88
C VAL A 187 6.79 -34.44 1.85
N ILE A 188 7.22 -35.17 2.88
CA ILE A 188 7.04 -36.63 2.97
C ILE A 188 5.55 -36.96 3.02
N LYS A 189 4.79 -36.29 3.90
CA LYS A 189 3.34 -36.40 4.03
C LYS A 189 2.64 -36.15 2.69
N SER A 190 2.98 -35.06 2.02
CA SER A 190 2.37 -34.67 0.75
C SER A 190 2.63 -35.69 -0.36
N LYS A 191 3.86 -36.23 -0.47
CA LYS A 191 4.18 -37.30 -1.41
C LYS A 191 3.44 -38.60 -1.11
N MET A 192 3.19 -38.94 0.17
CA MET A 192 2.38 -40.11 0.54
C MET A 192 0.90 -39.93 0.20
N GLN A 193 0.36 -38.72 0.40
CA GLN A 193 -1.05 -38.39 0.20
C GLN A 193 -1.42 -38.17 -1.28
N THR A 194 -0.45 -37.85 -2.15
CA THR A 194 -0.67 -37.77 -3.60
C THR A 194 -0.42 -39.08 -4.36
N ASP A 195 0.14 -40.10 -3.70
CA ASP A 195 0.45 -41.40 -4.32
C ASP A 195 -0.81 -42.20 -4.73
N GLY A 196 -0.69 -43.14 -5.65
CA GLY A 196 -1.80 -43.99 -6.11
C GLY A 196 -2.25 -45.04 -5.09
N PHE A 197 -3.39 -45.69 -5.37
CA PHE A 197 -3.88 -46.87 -4.65
C PHE A 197 -3.70 -48.14 -5.50
N GLY A 198 -3.68 -49.31 -4.87
CA GLY A 198 -3.59 -50.61 -5.56
C GLY A 198 -2.28 -50.81 -6.34
N GLU A 199 -2.36 -51.25 -7.59
CA GLU A 199 -1.21 -51.49 -8.48
C GLU A 199 -0.43 -50.21 -8.83
N ASN A 200 -1.06 -49.04 -8.70
CA ASN A 200 -0.46 -47.74 -8.98
C ASN A 200 0.25 -47.11 -7.77
N GLN A 201 0.32 -47.82 -6.63
CA GLN A 201 0.97 -47.36 -5.40
C GLN A 201 2.49 -47.45 -5.50
N ARG A 202 3.19 -46.30 -5.44
CA ARG A 202 4.66 -46.24 -5.53
C ARG A 202 5.36 -46.38 -4.18
N HIS A 203 4.72 -45.95 -3.09
CA HIS A 203 5.31 -45.95 -1.76
C HIS A 203 4.38 -46.63 -0.75
N ARG A 204 4.88 -47.66 -0.05
CA ARG A 204 4.11 -48.38 0.98
C ARG A 204 4.29 -47.75 2.35
N LYS A 205 5.51 -47.34 2.68
CA LYS A 205 5.87 -46.78 3.99
C LYS A 205 6.48 -45.38 3.84
N MET A 206 6.41 -44.62 4.94
CA MET A 206 7.07 -43.30 5.05
C MET A 206 8.57 -43.38 4.72
N TRP A 207 9.24 -44.46 5.16
CA TRP A 207 10.65 -44.71 4.90
C TRP A 207 10.97 -44.84 3.41
N ASP A 208 10.07 -45.40 2.60
CA ASP A 208 10.28 -45.56 1.16
C ASP A 208 10.32 -44.18 0.49
N VAL A 209 9.45 -43.25 0.92
CA VAL A 209 9.43 -41.86 0.44
C VAL A 209 10.69 -41.11 0.83
N ILE A 210 11.19 -41.32 2.05
CA ILE A 210 12.43 -40.70 2.53
C ILE A 210 13.62 -41.17 1.69
N HIS A 211 13.79 -42.48 1.52
CA HIS A 211 14.89 -43.04 0.74
C HIS A 211 14.79 -42.63 -0.73
N HIS A 212 13.60 -42.68 -1.32
CA HIS A 212 13.38 -42.28 -2.69
C HIS A 212 13.68 -40.78 -2.91
N THR A 213 13.16 -39.91 -2.04
CA THR A 213 13.41 -38.45 -2.13
C THR A 213 14.89 -38.13 -1.95
N ARG A 214 15.57 -38.77 -0.99
CA ARG A 214 17.01 -38.59 -0.79
C ARG A 214 17.83 -39.08 -2.00
N LYS A 215 17.43 -40.17 -2.64
CA LYS A 215 18.13 -40.75 -3.80
C LYS A 215 17.95 -39.90 -5.07
N VAL A 216 16.76 -39.33 -5.29
CA VAL A 216 16.41 -38.61 -6.52
C VAL A 216 16.73 -37.11 -6.43
N ASP A 217 16.29 -36.45 -5.36
CA ASP A 217 16.35 -34.99 -5.20
C ASP A 217 17.43 -34.53 -4.19
N GLY A 218 18.13 -35.47 -3.53
CA GLY A 218 19.06 -35.16 -2.45
C GLY A 218 18.38 -34.57 -1.20
N LEU A 219 19.16 -33.92 -0.33
CA LEU A 219 18.63 -33.24 0.86
C LEU A 219 17.78 -32.01 0.50
N TYR A 220 18.02 -31.39 -0.65
CA TYR A 220 17.24 -30.24 -1.13
C TYR A 220 15.80 -30.62 -1.49
N GLY A 221 15.55 -31.88 -1.86
CA GLY A 221 14.22 -32.40 -2.15
C GLY A 221 13.20 -32.23 -1.02
N PHE A 222 13.68 -32.27 0.23
CA PHE A 222 12.83 -32.08 1.42
C PHE A 222 12.46 -30.62 1.68
N TYR A 223 13.12 -29.67 1.01
CA TYR A 223 12.86 -28.22 1.12
C TYR A 223 12.32 -27.61 -0.18
N ARG A 224 12.05 -28.46 -1.18
CA ARG A 224 11.55 -28.04 -2.48
C ARG A 224 10.13 -27.48 -2.36
N GLY A 225 10.01 -26.16 -2.45
CA GLY A 225 8.74 -25.43 -2.26
C GLY A 225 8.64 -24.67 -0.94
N LEU A 226 9.71 -24.60 -0.14
CA LEU A 226 9.70 -23.82 1.11
C LEU A 226 9.45 -22.33 0.85
N SER A 227 10.08 -21.75 -0.17
CA SER A 227 9.95 -20.32 -0.48
C SER A 227 8.50 -19.83 -0.71
N PRO A 228 7.66 -20.50 -1.53
CA PRO A 228 6.25 -20.09 -1.65
C PRO A 228 5.47 -20.31 -0.35
N THR A 229 5.84 -21.31 0.45
CA THR A 229 5.20 -21.57 1.75
C THR A 229 5.53 -20.50 2.79
N LEU A 230 6.78 -20.05 2.87
CA LEU A 230 7.19 -18.94 3.75
C LEU A 230 6.55 -17.62 3.28
N LEU A 231 6.49 -17.38 1.97
CA LEU A 231 5.81 -16.20 1.44
C LEU A 231 4.32 -16.15 1.80
N ARG A 232 3.66 -17.32 1.86
CA ARG A 232 2.27 -17.46 2.34
C ARG A 232 2.16 -17.33 3.86
N ALA A 233 3.15 -17.82 4.61
CA ALA A 233 3.14 -17.81 6.06
C ALA A 233 3.41 -16.41 6.65
N MET A 234 4.11 -15.55 5.91
CA MET A 234 4.47 -14.21 6.36
C MET A 234 3.22 -13.34 6.59
N PRO A 235 2.95 -12.87 7.84
CA PRO A 235 1.78 -12.06 8.18
C PRO A 235 1.81 -10.62 7.66
N GLY A 236 2.53 -10.34 6.56
CA GLY A 236 2.78 -8.97 6.13
C GLY A 236 3.06 -8.77 4.65
N ARG A 237 2.73 -9.74 3.78
CA ARG A 237 3.01 -9.58 2.34
C ARG A 237 1.84 -9.73 1.35
N ASN A 238 0.64 -10.13 1.77
CA ASN A 238 -0.52 -10.19 0.88
C ASN A 238 -1.76 -9.55 1.53
N GLY A 239 -1.79 -8.22 1.60
CA GLY A 239 -3.00 -7.44 1.90
C GLY A 239 -3.91 -7.36 0.68
N LYS A 240 -4.53 -8.48 0.30
CA LYS A 240 -5.72 -8.57 -0.56
C LYS A 240 -6.48 -9.86 -0.25
N GLU A 241 -6.80 -10.10 1.04
CA GLU A 241 -7.81 -11.06 1.49
C GLU A 241 -8.14 -10.85 2.99
N ASP A 242 -8.25 -9.58 3.39
CA ASP A 242 -8.53 -9.17 4.78
C ASP A 242 -10.04 -9.13 5.05
N GLY A 243 -10.65 -10.31 5.06
CA GLY A 243 -11.98 -10.54 5.64
C GLY A 243 -12.01 -11.75 6.58
N GLN A 244 -11.21 -12.78 6.29
CA GLN A 244 -11.26 -14.04 7.06
C GLN A 244 -10.19 -14.13 8.15
N LEU A 245 -9.00 -13.55 7.99
CA LEU A 245 -7.92 -13.66 8.99
C LEU A 245 -8.02 -12.62 10.12
N GLU A 246 -8.58 -11.45 9.84
CA GLU A 246 -8.96 -10.48 10.88
C GLU A 246 -10.15 -10.98 11.71
N GLN A 247 -11.10 -11.69 11.07
CA GLN A 247 -12.15 -12.43 11.76
C GLN A 247 -11.61 -13.63 12.56
N MET A 248 -10.64 -14.40 12.05
CA MET A 248 -10.05 -15.53 12.79
C MET A 248 -9.11 -15.08 13.92
N GLY A 249 -8.42 -13.96 13.77
CA GLY A 249 -7.57 -13.36 14.82
C GLY A 249 -8.40 -12.73 15.93
N ARG A 250 -9.46 -11.99 15.59
CA ARG A 250 -10.43 -11.47 16.58
C ARG A 250 -11.26 -12.60 17.19
N ALA A 251 -11.75 -13.56 16.41
CA ALA A 251 -12.46 -14.73 16.95
C ALA A 251 -11.58 -15.66 17.80
N ARG A 252 -10.25 -15.67 17.65
CA ARG A 252 -9.33 -16.43 18.52
C ARG A 252 -8.97 -15.67 19.80
N VAL A 253 -8.79 -14.36 19.74
CA VAL A 253 -8.60 -13.52 20.96
C VAL A 253 -9.91 -13.41 21.75
N ASP A 254 -11.05 -13.37 21.06
CA ASP A 254 -12.37 -13.42 21.67
C ASP A 254 -12.71 -14.84 22.15
N ALA A 255 -12.40 -15.92 21.43
CA ALA A 255 -12.58 -17.29 21.97
C ALA A 255 -11.74 -17.54 23.24
N GLN A 256 -10.52 -17.00 23.33
CA GLN A 256 -9.73 -17.03 24.56
C GLN A 256 -10.45 -16.27 25.69
N LYS A 257 -10.99 -15.08 25.42
CA LYS A 257 -11.74 -14.26 26.39
C LYS A 257 -13.15 -14.77 26.72
N THR A 258 -13.79 -15.52 25.82
CA THR A 258 -15.14 -16.07 25.99
C THR A 258 -15.10 -17.40 26.73
N VAL A 259 -14.07 -18.23 26.52
CA VAL A 259 -13.82 -19.44 27.31
C VAL A 259 -13.41 -19.09 28.74
N ASP A 260 -12.66 -18.00 28.95
CA ASP A 260 -12.34 -17.48 30.29
C ASP A 260 -13.57 -16.86 31.01
N ARG A 261 -14.63 -16.49 30.28
CA ARG A 261 -15.88 -15.92 30.84
C ARG A 261 -17.01 -16.92 31.03
N HIS A 262 -16.97 -18.11 30.41
CA HIS A 262 -18.06 -19.10 30.41
C HIS A 262 -17.61 -20.47 30.94
N ASN A 263 -16.83 -20.50 32.03
CA ASN A 263 -16.50 -21.73 32.75
C ASN A 263 -17.18 -21.80 34.12
N VAL A 264 -18.49 -21.51 34.14
CA VAL A 264 -19.41 -22.05 35.16
C VAL A 264 -20.26 -23.09 34.45
N SER A 265 -20.16 -24.34 34.92
CA SER A 265 -21.01 -25.50 34.60
C SER A 265 -20.94 -26.11 33.20
N CYS A 266 -19.99 -27.03 32.98
CA CYS A 266 -20.30 -28.31 32.33
C CYS A 266 -19.20 -29.35 32.61
N SER A 267 -19.34 -30.01 33.75
CA SER A 267 -18.80 -31.34 33.99
C SER A 267 -19.46 -32.32 33.01
N ILE A 268 -18.68 -33.14 32.29
CA ILE A 268 -18.94 -34.58 31.98
C ILE A 268 -17.75 -35.15 31.16
N SER A 269 -17.05 -36.09 31.81
CA SER A 269 -16.50 -37.36 31.30
C SER A 269 -15.79 -37.39 29.93
N TRP A 270 -14.50 -37.05 29.91
CA TRP A 270 -13.50 -37.64 28.98
C TRP A 270 -12.08 -37.75 29.59
N ALA A 271 -11.88 -37.25 30.82
CA ALA A 271 -10.58 -37.17 31.47
C ALA A 271 -10.04 -38.52 32.04
N GLU A 272 -10.82 -39.60 31.96
CA GLU A 272 -10.44 -40.89 32.57
C GLU A 272 -9.85 -41.93 31.59
N LEU A 273 -9.73 -41.61 30.29
CA LEU A 273 -9.36 -42.61 29.26
C LEU A 273 -7.91 -42.54 28.73
N LEU A 274 -7.08 -41.61 29.21
CA LEU A 274 -5.67 -41.49 28.76
C LEU A 274 -4.62 -41.63 29.88
N CYS A 275 -5.04 -41.91 31.11
CA CYS A 275 -4.14 -42.20 32.23
C CYS A 275 -3.82 -43.69 32.33
N THR A 276 -3.12 -44.27 31.35
CA THR A 276 -2.34 -45.49 31.59
C THR A 276 -1.10 -45.53 30.68
N SER A 277 0.06 -45.72 31.31
CA SER A 277 1.36 -46.12 30.75
C SER A 277 2.25 -45.07 30.06
N VAL A 278 3.04 -44.31 30.84
CA VAL A 278 4.51 -44.19 30.63
C VAL A 278 5.21 -43.94 31.98
N PRO A 279 6.16 -44.79 32.43
CA PRO A 279 6.98 -44.56 33.62
C PRO A 279 8.24 -43.73 33.34
N GLN A 280 8.58 -42.90 34.33
CA GLN A 280 9.91 -42.57 34.86
C GLN A 280 11.14 -42.93 33.98
N ILE A 281 11.73 -41.94 33.29
CA ILE A 281 13.15 -42.00 32.88
C ILE A 281 13.84 -40.69 33.29
N HIS A 282 14.76 -40.86 34.24
CA HIS A 282 15.72 -39.87 34.70
C HIS A 282 17.05 -40.09 33.94
N ARG A 283 17.74 -38.97 33.70
CA ARG A 283 19.18 -38.83 33.35
C ARG A 283 19.61 -39.15 31.91
N GLU A 284 20.59 -38.33 31.49
CA GLU A 284 21.47 -38.43 30.32
C GLU A 284 20.91 -37.99 28.96
N SER A 285 21.19 -36.72 28.60
CA SER A 285 21.74 -36.35 27.28
C SER A 285 22.03 -34.85 27.24
N GLN A 286 23.05 -34.43 28.00
CA GLN A 286 23.57 -33.07 27.99
C GLN A 286 24.51 -32.80 26.79
N SER A 287 24.50 -33.63 25.74
CA SER A 287 25.45 -33.59 24.62
C SER A 287 24.82 -33.45 23.22
N GLY A 288 23.53 -33.12 23.12
CA GLY A 288 22.82 -32.94 21.84
C GLY A 288 22.65 -31.49 21.36
N MET A 289 22.64 -30.51 22.28
CA MET A 289 22.35 -29.10 21.93
C MET A 289 23.57 -28.28 21.48
N GLU A 290 24.80 -28.72 21.76
CA GLU A 290 26.01 -28.02 21.32
C GLU A 290 26.30 -28.24 19.84
N ILE A 291 25.91 -29.39 19.27
CA ILE A 291 26.12 -29.71 17.85
C ILE A 291 25.19 -28.88 16.94
N MET A 292 23.99 -28.50 17.42
CA MET A 292 23.04 -27.68 16.67
C MET A 292 23.39 -26.18 16.71
N SER A 293 23.98 -25.71 17.81
CA SER A 293 24.54 -24.35 17.93
C SER A 293 25.78 -24.15 17.05
N LEU A 294 26.64 -25.18 16.94
CA LEU A 294 27.86 -25.15 16.12
C LEU A 294 27.58 -25.27 14.61
N MET A 295 26.54 -26.02 14.19
CA MET A 295 26.14 -26.07 12.77
C MET A 295 25.49 -24.77 12.26
N LEU A 296 24.78 -24.04 13.12
CA LEU A 296 24.15 -22.76 12.75
C LEU A 296 25.14 -21.58 12.72
N HIS A 297 26.24 -21.65 13.47
CA HIS A 297 27.28 -20.62 13.47
C HIS A 297 28.35 -20.78 12.38
N SER A 298 28.58 -21.98 11.83
CA SER A 298 29.71 -22.23 10.92
C SER A 298 29.39 -22.06 9.42
N ILE A 299 28.14 -22.21 8.99
CA ILE A 299 27.81 -22.23 7.54
C ILE A 299 27.30 -20.88 7.00
N TYR A 300 26.91 -19.92 7.86
CA TYR A 300 26.30 -18.66 7.40
C TYR A 300 27.26 -17.45 7.32
N TYR A 301 28.46 -17.51 7.90
CA TYR A 301 29.29 -16.31 8.11
C TYR A 301 30.60 -16.20 7.31
N HIS A 302 30.97 -17.16 6.46
CA HIS A 302 32.31 -17.17 5.84
C HIS A 302 32.40 -17.15 4.31
N HIS A 303 31.30 -16.95 3.56
CA HIS A 303 31.42 -16.91 2.09
C HIS A 303 30.62 -15.85 1.31
N ILE A 304 29.87 -14.96 1.97
CA ILE A 304 29.18 -13.84 1.30
C ILE A 304 29.43 -12.54 2.07
N CYS A 305 30.70 -12.15 2.25
CA CYS A 305 31.01 -10.84 2.82
C CYS A 305 32.37 -10.26 2.40
N ARG A 306 32.78 -10.43 1.14
CA ARG A 306 33.98 -9.73 0.64
C ARG A 306 33.92 -9.04 -0.71
N LYS A 307 32.81 -9.03 -1.44
CA LYS A 307 32.67 -8.17 -2.63
C LYS A 307 31.27 -7.59 -2.73
N LYS A 308 31.20 -6.26 -2.62
CA LYS A 308 29.99 -5.39 -2.68
C LYS A 308 29.14 -5.31 -1.41
N CYS A 309 29.68 -4.71 -0.35
CA CYS A 309 28.86 -3.93 0.57
C CYS A 309 29.71 -2.83 1.22
N LYS A 310 29.80 -1.66 0.55
CA LYS A 310 29.88 -0.39 1.28
C LYS A 310 28.47 -0.13 1.83
N SER A 311 28.05 -0.88 2.84
CA SER A 311 26.81 -0.62 3.56
C SER A 311 27.05 0.52 4.54
N ARG A 312 26.29 1.60 4.36
CA ARG A 312 25.91 2.50 5.44
C ARG A 312 25.42 1.64 6.60
N VAL A 313 26.18 1.57 7.68
CA VAL A 313 25.67 1.21 9.00
C VAL A 313 24.59 2.27 9.29
N ALA A 314 23.34 1.87 9.41
CA ALA A 314 22.31 2.77 9.91
C ALA A 314 22.63 3.03 11.38
N MET A 315 23.29 4.17 11.65
CA MET A 315 23.50 4.66 13.01
C MET A 315 22.16 4.77 13.72
N ALA A 316 22.16 4.52 15.04
CA ALA A 316 21.00 4.80 15.88
C ALA A 316 20.50 6.24 15.62
N PRO A 317 19.18 6.49 15.55
CA PRO A 317 18.65 7.83 15.30
C PRO A 317 19.15 8.80 16.38
N THR A 318 19.64 9.96 15.95
CA THR A 318 19.96 11.09 16.85
C THR A 318 18.69 11.54 17.59
N ASP A 319 18.83 12.24 18.71
CA ASP A 319 17.67 12.70 19.50
C ASP A 319 16.72 13.59 18.67
N GLU A 320 17.26 14.35 17.73
CA GLU A 320 16.49 15.11 16.74
C GLU A 320 15.60 14.20 15.86
N LYS A 321 16.10 13.04 15.43
CA LYS A 321 15.35 12.09 14.58
C LYS A 321 14.30 11.29 15.35
N LYS A 322 14.35 11.31 16.69
CA LYS A 322 13.32 10.75 17.57
C LYS A 322 12.23 11.77 17.90
N ALA A 323 12.48 13.06 17.67
CA ALA A 323 11.53 14.12 17.96
C ALA A 323 10.22 13.93 17.18
N ALA A 324 9.11 14.27 17.82
CA ALA A 324 7.78 14.08 17.25
C ALA A 324 7.53 15.10 16.12
N ILE A 325 7.24 14.59 14.92
CA ILE A 325 6.85 15.41 13.76
C ILE A 325 5.37 15.13 13.45
N LEU A 326 4.60 16.20 13.35
CA LEU A 326 3.20 16.15 12.92
C LEU A 326 3.08 16.71 11.50
N ILE A 327 2.42 15.99 10.60
CA ILE A 327 2.11 16.44 9.26
C ILE A 327 0.58 16.50 9.13
N ILE A 328 0.04 17.63 8.69
CA ILE A 328 -1.39 17.86 8.52
C ILE A 328 -1.69 17.89 7.02
N GLY A 329 -2.41 16.88 6.53
CA GLY A 329 -2.70 16.64 5.12
C GLY A 329 -1.90 15.47 4.55
N ALA A 330 -2.59 14.45 4.05
CA ALA A 330 -2.01 13.28 3.37
C ALA A 330 -2.17 13.36 1.84
N GLY A 331 -2.08 14.57 1.27
CA GLY A 331 -2.00 14.80 -0.17
C GLY A 331 -0.58 14.67 -0.73
N THR A 332 -0.36 15.17 -1.95
CA THR A 332 0.92 15.11 -2.67
C THR A 332 2.13 15.54 -1.81
N PHE A 333 2.09 16.74 -1.23
CA PHE A 333 3.25 17.29 -0.50
C PHE A 333 3.43 16.62 0.86
N GLY A 334 2.33 16.34 1.57
CA GLY A 334 2.36 15.67 2.86
C GLY A 334 2.91 14.24 2.77
N LEU A 335 2.45 13.46 1.79
CA LEU A 335 2.95 12.09 1.56
C LEU A 335 4.42 12.08 1.14
N ALA A 336 4.83 12.95 0.23
CA ALA A 336 6.23 13.05 -0.17
C ALA A 336 7.14 13.42 1.02
N THR A 337 6.68 14.31 1.89
CA THR A 337 7.38 14.74 3.10
C THR A 337 7.51 13.59 4.10
N ALA A 338 6.40 12.91 4.42
CA ALA A 338 6.38 11.75 5.31
C ALA A 338 7.30 10.63 4.81
N HIS A 339 7.26 10.35 3.50
CA HIS A 339 8.09 9.35 2.86
C HIS A 339 9.58 9.69 2.97
N ARG A 340 9.94 10.96 2.73
CA ARG A 340 11.33 11.37 2.77
C ARG A 340 11.89 11.41 4.19
N LEU A 341 11.11 11.89 5.16
CA LEU A 341 11.47 11.92 6.58
C LEU A 341 11.69 10.52 7.13
N SER A 342 10.73 9.61 6.91
CA SER A 342 10.88 8.21 7.33
C SER A 342 12.09 7.54 6.68
N SER A 343 12.33 7.80 5.39
CA SER A 343 13.53 7.32 4.68
C SER A 343 14.85 7.93 5.18
N ALA A 344 14.81 9.09 5.85
CA ALA A 344 15.99 9.71 6.47
C ALA A 344 16.27 9.20 7.90
N GLY A 345 15.41 8.32 8.42
CA GLY A 345 15.52 7.75 9.75
C GLY A 345 14.77 8.52 10.85
N TYR A 346 13.85 9.43 10.51
CA TYR A 346 12.93 9.99 11.49
C TYR A 346 11.91 8.92 11.89
N THR A 347 11.76 8.66 13.19
CA THR A 347 11.00 7.50 13.68
C THR A 347 9.64 7.85 14.28
N ASN A 348 9.38 9.12 14.59
CA ASN A 348 8.15 9.56 15.26
C ASN A 348 7.37 10.56 14.38
N ILE A 349 6.78 10.04 13.31
CA ILE A 349 6.03 10.83 12.33
C ILE A 349 4.55 10.45 12.42
N THR A 350 3.69 11.44 12.65
CA THR A 350 2.24 11.29 12.58
C THR A 350 1.67 12.16 11.46
N VAL A 351 0.81 11.59 10.62
CA VAL A 351 0.08 12.28 9.55
C VAL A 351 -1.40 12.29 9.88
N LEU A 352 -2.02 13.48 9.87
CA LEU A 352 -3.45 13.68 10.09
C LEU A 352 -4.14 13.98 8.75
N GLU A 353 -5.24 13.31 8.44
CA GLU A 353 -6.01 13.51 7.21
C GLU A 353 -7.52 13.45 7.48
N LYS A 354 -8.28 14.40 6.93
CA LYS A 354 -9.74 14.47 7.14
C LYS A 354 -10.48 13.36 6.42
N ASP A 355 -9.99 12.90 5.28
CA ASP A 355 -10.59 11.77 4.58
C ASP A 355 -10.30 10.45 5.31
N SER A 356 -11.24 9.51 5.20
CA SER A 356 -11.15 8.15 5.73
C SER A 356 -10.13 7.25 5.00
N GLN A 357 -9.55 7.71 3.89
CA GLN A 357 -8.63 6.94 3.07
C GLN A 357 -7.46 7.79 2.55
N VAL A 358 -6.40 7.09 2.13
CA VAL A 358 -5.26 7.67 1.43
C VAL A 358 -5.04 6.90 0.11
N PRO A 359 -4.88 7.57 -1.03
CA PRO A 359 -4.91 9.03 -1.24
C PRO A 359 -6.26 9.67 -0.89
N SER A 360 -6.21 10.87 -0.29
CA SER A 360 -7.40 11.64 0.10
C SER A 360 -8.15 12.13 -1.12
N ARG A 361 -9.48 11.95 -1.15
CA ARG A 361 -10.36 12.44 -2.23
C ARG A 361 -10.39 13.96 -2.33
N PHE A 362 -10.00 14.66 -1.28
CA PHE A 362 -9.86 16.12 -1.27
C PHE A 362 -8.53 16.59 -1.84
N SER A 363 -7.59 15.68 -2.11
CA SER A 363 -6.30 16.05 -2.69
C SER A 363 -6.45 16.34 -4.18
N ALA A 364 -5.85 17.44 -4.64
CA ALA A 364 -5.71 17.73 -6.07
C ALA A 364 -5.03 16.59 -6.86
N GLY A 365 -4.25 15.73 -6.19
CA GLY A 365 -3.61 14.56 -6.80
C GLY A 365 -4.50 13.32 -6.89
N PHE A 366 -5.67 13.29 -6.23
CA PHE A 366 -6.60 12.17 -6.30
C PHE A 366 -7.34 12.20 -7.63
N ASP A 367 -6.69 11.62 -8.63
CA ASP A 367 -7.05 11.78 -10.02
C ASP A 367 -6.45 10.61 -10.82
N LEU A 368 -7.04 10.28 -11.98
CA LEU A 368 -6.56 9.20 -12.84
C LEU A 368 -5.15 9.49 -13.35
N ASN A 369 -4.89 10.74 -13.75
CA ASN A 369 -3.63 11.13 -14.36
C ASN A 369 -3.33 12.63 -14.21
N LYS A 370 -2.03 12.97 -14.16
CA LYS A 370 -1.53 14.36 -14.16
C LYS A 370 -0.33 14.50 -15.08
N ILE A 371 -0.23 15.66 -15.72
CA ILE A 371 0.82 15.99 -16.69
C ILE A 371 2.19 16.09 -16.00
N VAL A 372 3.18 15.42 -16.58
CA VAL A 372 4.59 15.48 -16.17
C VAL A 372 5.42 16.03 -17.34
N ARG A 373 5.74 17.34 -17.25
CA ARG A 373 6.46 18.10 -18.28
C ARG A 373 7.34 19.19 -17.67
N ALA A 374 8.53 19.39 -18.25
CA ALA A 374 9.60 20.26 -17.74
C ALA A 374 9.79 21.58 -18.52
N GLU A 375 8.92 21.90 -19.48
CA GLU A 375 8.92 23.20 -20.18
C GLU A 375 8.23 24.28 -19.34
N TYR A 376 8.84 25.47 -19.21
CA TYR A 376 8.32 26.61 -18.45
C TYR A 376 8.72 27.92 -19.11
N ALA A 377 7.92 28.98 -18.92
CA ALA A 377 8.28 30.32 -19.39
C ALA A 377 9.40 30.91 -18.53
N ASP A 378 9.31 30.70 -17.21
CA ASP A 378 10.41 30.95 -16.28
C ASP A 378 11.24 29.66 -16.12
N PRO A 379 12.55 29.65 -16.46
CA PRO A 379 13.37 28.44 -16.44
C PRO A 379 13.65 27.88 -15.05
N PHE A 380 13.30 28.57 -13.96
CA PHE A 380 13.60 28.14 -12.58
C PHE A 380 13.14 26.69 -12.27
N TYR A 381 11.94 26.30 -12.69
CA TYR A 381 11.39 24.97 -12.42
C TYR A 381 11.83 23.89 -13.41
N THR A 382 12.42 24.26 -14.54
CA THR A 382 12.88 23.32 -15.57
C THR A 382 13.87 22.29 -15.01
N PRO A 383 14.99 22.66 -14.36
CA PRO A 383 15.94 21.68 -13.82
C PRO A 383 15.32 20.79 -12.72
N LEU A 384 14.54 21.38 -11.81
CA LEU A 384 13.83 20.63 -10.76
C LEU A 384 12.89 19.59 -11.37
N THR A 385 12.14 19.97 -12.41
CA THR A 385 11.21 19.04 -13.06
C THR A 385 11.95 17.98 -13.87
N LEU A 386 13.10 18.29 -14.47
CA LEU A 386 13.94 17.29 -15.13
C LEU A 386 14.45 16.26 -14.12
N ASP A 387 14.82 16.67 -12.90
CA ASP A 387 15.20 15.74 -11.83
C ASP A 387 14.02 14.90 -11.34
N ALA A 388 12.82 15.49 -11.25
CA ALA A 388 11.59 14.74 -10.98
C ALA A 388 11.32 13.70 -12.08
N ILE A 389 11.45 14.06 -13.36
CA ILE A 389 11.29 13.13 -14.50
C ILE A 389 12.30 11.99 -14.42
N LYS A 390 13.57 12.26 -14.07
CA LYS A 390 14.57 11.19 -13.88
C LYS A 390 14.13 10.21 -12.79
N LYS A 391 13.54 10.68 -11.68
CA LYS A 391 12.99 9.79 -10.66
C LYS A 391 11.76 9.03 -11.15
N TRP A 392 10.83 9.69 -11.84
CA TRP A 392 9.70 9.03 -12.49
C TRP A 392 10.15 7.92 -13.45
N GLN A 393 11.27 8.07 -14.14
CA GLN A 393 11.79 7.06 -15.08
C GLN A 393 12.52 5.89 -14.40
N ASN A 394 13.19 6.14 -13.28
CA ASN A 394 14.21 5.22 -12.75
C ASN A 394 13.93 4.69 -11.34
N ASP A 395 13.18 5.43 -10.52
CA ASP A 395 12.89 5.02 -9.15
C ASP A 395 11.80 3.93 -9.15
N PRO A 396 12.06 2.73 -8.58
CA PRO A 396 11.09 1.64 -8.55
C PRO A 396 9.74 2.00 -7.91
N LEU A 397 9.70 2.99 -7.01
CA LEU A 397 8.46 3.45 -6.37
C LEU A 397 7.57 4.22 -7.36
N TYR A 398 8.17 4.98 -8.27
CA TYR A 398 7.47 5.93 -9.15
C TYR A 398 7.32 5.42 -10.58
N LYS A 399 8.30 4.64 -11.06
CA LYS A 399 8.38 4.10 -12.42
C LYS A 399 7.13 3.37 -12.91
N PRO A 400 6.44 2.53 -12.11
CA PRO A 400 5.24 1.83 -12.57
C PRO A 400 4.09 2.76 -12.96
N TYR A 401 4.09 3.99 -12.47
CA TYR A 401 2.98 4.93 -12.64
C TYR A 401 3.28 6.02 -13.67
N TYR A 402 4.47 6.04 -14.28
CA TYR A 402 4.87 7.07 -15.24
C TYR A 402 4.77 6.58 -16.68
N HIS A 403 4.10 7.37 -17.51
CA HIS A 403 3.83 7.10 -18.92
C HIS A 403 4.47 8.20 -19.77
N GLN A 404 5.64 7.92 -20.33
CA GLN A 404 6.37 8.85 -21.18
C GLN A 404 5.89 8.75 -22.65
N VAL A 405 4.65 9.16 -22.88
CA VAL A 405 4.00 9.10 -24.20
C VAL A 405 4.17 10.37 -25.03
N GLY A 406 4.85 11.38 -24.49
CA GLY A 406 4.99 12.69 -25.10
C GLY A 406 3.90 13.68 -24.66
N PHE A 407 4.11 14.94 -25.01
CA PHE A 407 3.24 16.07 -24.68
C PHE A 407 3.12 16.97 -25.91
N LEU A 408 1.98 16.94 -26.58
CA LEU A 408 1.67 17.85 -27.68
C LEU A 408 1.17 19.17 -27.09
N ASN A 409 1.94 20.23 -27.25
CA ASN A 409 1.61 21.56 -26.76
C ASN A 409 1.36 22.51 -27.93
N VAL A 410 0.12 22.94 -28.08
CA VAL A 410 -0.35 23.70 -29.24
C VAL A 410 -1.28 24.83 -28.83
N VAL A 411 -1.50 25.75 -29.75
CA VAL A 411 -2.55 26.80 -29.70
C VAL A 411 -3.41 26.69 -30.95
N THR A 412 -4.69 27.09 -30.86
CA THR A 412 -5.56 27.20 -32.04
C THR A 412 -5.22 28.42 -32.90
N GLY A 413 -5.74 28.47 -34.13
CA GLY A 413 -5.59 29.65 -34.98
C GLY A 413 -6.24 30.91 -34.38
N SER A 414 -7.33 30.71 -33.62
CA SER A 414 -8.07 31.75 -32.89
C SER A 414 -7.50 32.08 -31.51
N ALA A 415 -6.39 31.46 -31.11
CA ALA A 415 -5.87 31.64 -29.76
C ALA A 415 -5.53 33.12 -29.47
N PRO A 416 -5.82 33.61 -28.26
CA PRO A 416 -5.38 34.92 -27.81
C PRO A 416 -3.86 35.10 -27.94
N GLU A 417 -3.39 36.32 -28.20
CA GLU A 417 -1.95 36.55 -28.40
C GLU A 417 -1.13 36.16 -27.17
N ILE A 418 -1.65 36.37 -25.96
CA ILE A 418 -1.02 35.93 -24.72
C ILE A 418 -0.74 34.42 -24.70
N SER A 419 -1.67 33.60 -25.20
CA SER A 419 -1.49 32.14 -25.30
C SER A 419 -0.37 31.77 -26.28
N LYS A 420 -0.31 32.46 -27.42
CA LYS A 420 0.71 32.28 -28.45
C LYS A 420 2.09 32.70 -27.92
N GLU A 421 2.19 33.82 -27.23
CA GLU A 421 3.43 34.29 -26.60
C GLU A 421 3.95 33.32 -25.53
N ILE A 422 3.07 32.80 -24.68
CA ILE A 422 3.47 31.82 -23.66
C ILE A 422 3.98 30.53 -24.31
N LEU A 423 3.30 30.04 -25.37
CA LEU A 423 3.76 28.86 -26.12
C LEU A 423 5.15 29.12 -26.74
N LYS A 424 5.38 30.30 -27.32
CA LYS A 424 6.71 30.71 -27.83
C LYS A 424 7.77 30.69 -26.73
N LYS A 425 7.46 31.21 -25.53
CA LYS A 425 8.37 31.19 -24.36
C LYS A 425 8.69 29.76 -23.94
N TYR A 426 7.71 28.86 -23.88
CA TYR A 426 7.92 27.46 -23.54
C TYR A 426 8.78 26.77 -24.60
N HIS A 427 8.48 26.98 -25.88
CA HIS A 427 9.27 26.43 -26.99
C HIS A 427 10.73 26.90 -26.95
N ALA A 428 10.96 28.19 -26.67
CA ALA A 428 12.30 28.73 -26.50
C ALA A 428 13.04 28.09 -25.31
N SER A 429 12.33 27.81 -24.21
CA SER A 429 12.91 27.16 -23.03
C SER A 429 13.42 25.74 -23.32
N VAL A 430 12.65 24.95 -24.09
CA VAL A 430 13.05 23.57 -24.45
C VAL A 430 14.09 23.55 -25.55
N SER A 431 13.98 24.43 -26.55
CA SER A 431 14.91 24.49 -27.69
C SER A 431 16.33 24.85 -27.25
N LYS A 432 16.48 25.70 -26.22
CA LYS A 432 17.80 26.12 -25.71
C LYS A 432 18.41 25.14 -24.71
N ASN A 433 17.63 24.18 -24.20
CA ASN A 433 18.08 23.31 -23.11
C ASN A 433 18.57 21.95 -23.66
N PRO A 434 19.84 21.57 -23.41
CA PRO A 434 20.42 20.34 -23.94
C PRO A 434 19.65 19.06 -23.61
N ALA A 435 18.89 19.02 -22.51
CA ALA A 435 18.12 17.85 -22.11
C ALA A 435 17.04 17.45 -23.14
N PHE A 436 16.61 18.38 -23.99
CA PHE A 436 15.54 18.21 -24.98
C PHE A 436 16.05 18.05 -26.42
N HIS A 437 17.37 18.09 -26.66
CA HIS A 437 17.92 17.89 -28.00
C HIS A 437 17.45 16.57 -28.62
N GLY A 438 16.93 16.64 -29.85
CA GLY A 438 16.37 15.49 -30.56
C GLY A 438 15.04 14.95 -30.03
N LYS A 439 14.39 15.64 -29.07
CA LYS A 439 13.13 15.20 -28.44
C LYS A 439 11.94 16.12 -28.73
N ILE A 440 12.15 17.22 -29.43
CA ILE A 440 11.12 18.21 -29.79
C ILE A 440 10.84 18.10 -31.29
N ASN A 441 9.57 17.95 -31.65
CA ASN A 441 9.10 17.94 -33.02
C ASN A 441 8.12 19.09 -33.22
N SER A 442 8.50 20.11 -33.99
CA SER A 442 7.61 21.25 -34.29
C SER A 442 6.51 20.86 -35.26
N CYS A 443 5.36 21.51 -35.15
CA CYS A 443 4.22 21.36 -36.06
C CYS A 443 3.54 22.70 -36.29
N SER A 444 3.23 23.02 -37.55
CA SER A 444 2.72 24.34 -37.97
C SER A 444 1.27 24.32 -38.45
N ASP A 445 0.70 23.13 -38.65
CA ASP A 445 -0.61 22.95 -39.27
C ASP A 445 -1.24 21.60 -38.90
N ALA A 446 -2.49 21.42 -39.32
CA ALA A 446 -3.25 20.18 -39.08
C ALA A 446 -2.57 18.94 -39.68
N ALA A 447 -1.93 19.04 -40.85
CA ALA A 447 -1.31 17.89 -41.52
C ALA A 447 -0.07 17.39 -40.76
N SER A 448 0.80 18.30 -40.33
CA SER A 448 1.97 18.00 -39.50
C SER A 448 1.57 17.47 -38.13
N ILE A 449 0.51 18.00 -37.50
CA ILE A 449 -0.01 17.46 -36.24
C ILE A 449 -0.54 16.03 -36.42
N LYS A 450 -1.34 15.76 -37.47
CA LYS A 450 -1.87 14.42 -37.75
C LYS A 450 -0.78 13.42 -38.13
N LYS A 451 0.31 13.88 -38.73
CA LYS A 451 1.49 13.04 -38.97
C LYS A 451 2.16 12.62 -37.65
N LEU A 452 2.22 13.53 -36.67
CA LEU A 452 2.78 13.24 -35.34
C LEU A 452 1.83 12.42 -34.47
N VAL A 453 0.51 12.67 -34.58
CA VAL A 453 -0.53 11.98 -33.79
C VAL A 453 -1.67 11.53 -34.73
N PRO A 454 -1.53 10.40 -35.44
CA PRO A 454 -2.50 9.94 -36.43
C PRO A 454 -3.90 9.64 -35.88
N ALA A 455 -4.01 9.43 -34.56
CA ALA A 455 -5.29 9.23 -33.88
C ALA A 455 -6.19 10.47 -33.91
N LEU A 456 -5.63 11.68 -34.09
CA LEU A 456 -6.41 12.91 -34.17
C LEU A 456 -7.00 13.04 -35.58
N ASN A 457 -8.32 13.03 -35.70
CA ASN A 457 -9.03 13.09 -36.98
C ASN A 457 -9.90 14.36 -37.13
N GLY A 458 -9.93 15.24 -36.14
CA GLY A 458 -10.66 16.51 -36.19
C GLY A 458 -10.05 17.58 -37.11
N PRO A 459 -10.68 18.77 -37.20
CA PRO A 459 -10.29 19.84 -38.11
C PRO A 459 -8.96 20.53 -37.77
N LEU A 460 -8.61 20.68 -36.48
CA LEU A 460 -7.36 21.33 -36.02
C LEU A 460 -7.05 22.68 -36.71
N LYS A 461 -8.06 23.53 -36.88
CA LYS A 461 -8.00 24.72 -37.75
C LYS A 461 -6.99 25.76 -37.25
N GLY A 462 -5.90 25.94 -38.00
CA GLY A 462 -4.85 26.92 -37.70
C GLY A 462 -4.00 26.55 -36.47
N TRP A 463 -4.03 25.28 -36.05
CA TRP A 463 -3.27 24.83 -34.90
C TRP A 463 -1.77 24.79 -35.19
N ASN A 464 -0.97 25.24 -34.22
CA ASN A 464 0.49 25.21 -34.32
C ASN A 464 1.13 25.04 -32.92
N GLY A 465 2.35 24.50 -32.89
CA GLY A 465 3.10 24.25 -31.66
C GLY A 465 4.17 23.18 -31.84
N TYR A 466 4.30 22.27 -30.86
CA TYR A 466 5.31 21.22 -30.89
C TYR A 466 4.93 20.02 -30.01
N LEU A 467 5.51 18.87 -30.32
CA LEU A 467 5.46 17.64 -29.54
C LEU A 467 6.77 17.44 -28.77
N ASN A 468 6.68 17.34 -27.45
CA ASN A 468 7.80 17.08 -26.54
C ASN A 468 7.81 15.61 -26.09
N MET A 469 8.78 14.83 -26.57
CA MET A 469 8.91 13.39 -26.27
C MET A 469 9.57 13.08 -24.93
N LEU A 470 10.09 14.09 -24.21
CA LEU A 470 10.60 13.89 -22.84
C LEU A 470 9.48 13.88 -21.80
N ALA A 471 8.31 14.41 -22.15
CA ALA A 471 7.18 14.57 -21.26
C ALA A 471 6.19 13.41 -21.37
N GLY A 472 5.16 13.46 -20.53
CA GLY A 472 4.07 12.49 -20.51
C GLY A 472 3.12 12.77 -19.35
N TYR A 473 2.63 11.72 -18.72
CA TYR A 473 1.79 11.82 -17.53
C TYR A 473 2.14 10.74 -16.50
N ALA A 474 1.60 10.86 -15.30
CA ALA A 474 1.64 9.79 -14.32
C ALA A 474 0.26 9.51 -13.73
N HIS A 475 -0.01 8.24 -13.38
CA HIS A 475 -1.20 7.82 -12.66
C HIS A 475 -1.15 8.33 -11.22
N SER A 476 -1.87 9.42 -10.97
CA SER A 476 -1.60 10.28 -9.81
C SER A 476 -2.09 9.71 -8.49
N ALA A 477 -3.32 9.18 -8.45
CA ALA A 477 -3.84 8.50 -7.28
C ALA A 477 -3.00 7.25 -6.93
N ASP A 478 -2.65 6.44 -7.93
CA ASP A 478 -1.88 5.21 -7.71
C ASP A 478 -0.46 5.48 -7.24
N ALA A 479 0.21 6.50 -7.79
CA ALA A 479 1.53 6.91 -7.31
C ALA A 479 1.48 7.40 -5.86
N MET A 480 0.48 8.20 -5.47
CA MET A 480 0.33 8.61 -4.09
C MET A 480 -0.01 7.44 -3.16
N LYS A 481 -0.84 6.50 -3.62
CA LYS A 481 -1.13 5.27 -2.89
C LYS A 481 0.14 4.46 -2.62
N ALA A 482 1.01 4.31 -3.63
CA ALA A 482 2.28 3.63 -3.47
C ALA A 482 3.19 4.30 -2.43
N VAL A 483 3.27 5.64 -2.47
CA VAL A 483 4.02 6.43 -1.48
C VAL A 483 3.45 6.25 -0.07
N TYR A 484 2.11 6.26 0.07
CA TYR A 484 1.43 5.99 1.33
C TYR A 484 1.73 4.58 1.87
N GLU A 485 1.59 3.54 1.05
CA GLU A 485 1.88 2.16 1.43
C GLU A 485 3.34 1.98 1.86
N ASP A 486 4.26 2.69 1.21
CA ASP A 486 5.67 2.69 1.59
C ASP A 486 5.95 3.44 2.91
N CYS A 487 5.26 4.56 3.16
CA CYS A 487 5.25 5.22 4.47
C CYS A 487 4.76 4.30 5.59
N VAL A 488 3.67 3.55 5.35
CA VAL A 488 3.12 2.60 6.32
C VAL A 488 4.13 1.48 6.62
N LYS A 489 4.81 0.93 5.60
CA LYS A 489 5.91 -0.04 5.80
C LYS A 489 7.04 0.53 6.66
N LYS A 490 7.28 1.84 6.59
CA LYS A 490 8.25 2.58 7.39
C LYS A 490 7.71 3.08 8.73
N ARG A 491 6.53 2.62 9.16
CA ARG A 491 5.89 2.91 10.45
C ARG A 491 5.53 4.38 10.67
N VAL A 492 5.25 5.13 9.60
CA VAL A 492 4.57 6.43 9.74
C VAL A 492 3.16 6.20 10.25
N SER A 493 2.75 6.90 11.31
CA SER A 493 1.41 6.79 11.89
C SER A 493 0.43 7.66 11.11
N PHE A 494 -0.62 7.08 10.53
CA PHE A 494 -1.69 7.82 9.87
C PHE A 494 -2.96 7.83 10.73
N ARG A 495 -3.55 9.01 10.92
CA ARG A 495 -4.81 9.23 11.62
C ARG A 495 -5.80 9.82 10.63
N LEU A 496 -6.80 9.02 10.28
CA LEU A 496 -7.68 9.28 9.14
C LEU A 496 -9.11 9.57 9.61
N GLY A 497 -9.86 10.27 8.77
CA GLY A 497 -11.29 10.53 8.97
C GLY A 497 -11.61 11.62 9.99
N PHE A 498 -12.89 12.00 10.01
CA PHE A 498 -13.47 12.99 10.93
C PHE A 498 -13.13 12.74 12.42
N LYS A 499 -13.01 11.47 12.83
CA LYS A 499 -12.80 11.10 14.24
C LYS A 499 -11.39 11.41 14.73
N GLU A 500 -10.37 11.06 13.95
CA GLU A 500 -8.97 11.10 14.40
C GLU A 500 -8.06 12.05 13.61
N GLY A 501 -8.41 12.36 12.35
CA GLY A 501 -7.51 13.04 11.42
C GLY A 501 -7.95 14.43 10.98
N GLU A 502 -9.21 14.82 11.17
CA GLU A 502 -9.66 16.16 10.79
C GLU A 502 -9.26 17.20 11.85
N VAL A 503 -8.31 18.05 11.47
CA VAL A 503 -7.78 19.13 12.32
C VAL A 503 -8.75 20.30 12.38
N ALA A 504 -8.96 20.83 13.59
CA ALA A 504 -9.70 22.06 13.83
C ALA A 504 -8.77 23.27 13.97
N GLU A 505 -7.70 23.12 14.75
CA GLU A 505 -6.81 24.23 15.11
C GLU A 505 -5.38 23.76 15.41
N LEU A 506 -4.42 24.70 15.30
CA LEU A 506 -3.05 24.53 15.77
C LEU A 506 -2.94 24.88 17.24
N ILE A 507 -2.05 24.20 17.97
CA ILE A 507 -1.80 24.45 19.39
C ILE A 507 -0.50 25.25 19.51
N PHE A 508 -0.52 26.32 20.31
CA PHE A 508 0.63 27.19 20.54
C PHE A 508 0.99 27.27 22.02
N ALA A 509 2.29 27.34 22.32
CA ALA A 509 2.76 27.59 23.67
C ALA A 509 2.49 29.05 24.08
N PRO A 510 1.89 29.30 25.27
CA PRO A 510 1.52 30.63 25.72
C PRO A 510 2.69 31.63 25.65
N GLY A 511 2.46 32.79 25.02
CA GLY A 511 3.42 33.91 25.00
C GLY A 511 4.66 33.73 24.12
N THR A 512 4.80 32.63 23.37
CA THR A 512 6.05 32.33 22.62
C THR A 512 5.88 32.23 21.10
N GLY A 513 4.66 32.17 20.58
CA GLY A 513 4.38 31.93 19.15
C GLY A 513 4.77 30.54 18.65
N ARG A 514 5.41 29.71 19.48
CA ARG A 514 5.85 28.36 19.14
C ARG A 514 4.66 27.41 19.04
N CYS A 515 4.52 26.74 17.89
CA CYS A 515 3.55 25.67 17.71
C CYS A 515 4.02 24.40 18.45
N THR A 516 3.10 23.74 19.14
CA THR A 516 3.37 22.52 19.92
C THR A 516 2.55 21.33 19.44
N GLY A 517 1.74 21.50 18.39
CA GLY A 517 0.90 20.44 17.86
C GLY A 517 -0.37 20.93 17.18
N ALA A 518 -1.38 20.06 17.12
CA ALA A 518 -2.71 20.39 16.60
C ALA A 518 -3.82 19.65 17.36
N ARG A 519 -5.04 20.21 17.35
CA ARG A 519 -6.25 19.62 17.92
C ARG A 519 -7.22 19.25 16.81
N THR A 520 -7.77 18.04 16.86
CA THR A 520 -8.81 17.59 15.92
C THR A 520 -10.18 18.19 16.27
N LYS A 521 -11.14 18.13 15.33
CA LYS A 521 -12.54 18.53 15.58
C LYS A 521 -13.21 17.76 16.71
N ARG A 522 -12.70 16.58 17.07
CA ARG A 522 -13.16 15.78 18.21
C ARG A 522 -12.39 16.04 19.51
N GLY A 523 -11.49 17.02 19.52
CA GLY A 523 -10.75 17.42 20.70
C GLY A 523 -9.48 16.61 20.98
N ILE A 524 -9.07 15.70 20.09
CA ILE A 524 -7.84 14.92 20.27
C ILE A 524 -6.63 15.82 20.00
N GLU A 525 -5.71 15.90 20.94
CA GLU A 525 -4.48 16.66 20.81
C GLU A 525 -3.32 15.78 20.36
N TYR A 526 -2.61 16.21 19.33
CA TYR A 526 -1.35 15.61 18.88
C TYR A 526 -0.21 16.59 19.11
N LYS A 527 0.71 16.25 20.01
CA LYS A 527 1.87 17.08 20.32
C LYS A 527 3.06 16.75 19.43
N ALA A 528 3.79 17.78 19.01
CA ALA A 528 4.96 17.65 18.16
C ALA A 528 5.97 18.79 18.42
N SER A 529 7.25 18.52 18.16
CA SER A 529 8.30 19.54 18.17
C SER A 529 8.26 20.40 16.90
N THR A 530 7.80 19.81 15.80
CA THR A 530 7.61 20.44 14.49
C THR A 530 6.30 19.97 13.88
N THR A 531 5.43 20.93 13.53
CA THR A 531 4.18 20.71 12.81
C THR A 531 4.33 21.22 11.38
N ILE A 532 3.95 20.41 10.40
CA ILE A 532 4.03 20.71 8.97
C ILE A 532 2.61 20.71 8.41
N VAL A 533 2.15 21.85 7.89
CA VAL A 533 0.81 22.01 7.31
C VAL A 533 0.88 21.89 5.79
N ALA A 534 0.40 20.76 5.25
CA ALA A 534 0.43 20.41 3.83
C ALA A 534 -1.00 20.25 3.25
N LEU A 535 -1.86 21.23 3.53
CA LEU A 535 -3.30 21.19 3.23
C LEU A 535 -3.69 21.71 1.83
N GLY A 536 -2.71 22.07 0.99
CA GLY A 536 -2.97 22.63 -0.33
C GLY A 536 -3.95 23.80 -0.26
N ALA A 537 -5.00 23.75 -1.09
CA ALA A 537 -6.06 24.78 -1.16
C ALA A 537 -6.79 25.05 0.17
N ASN A 538 -6.77 24.10 1.12
CA ASN A 538 -7.42 24.26 2.42
C ASN A 538 -6.52 24.90 3.50
N VAL A 539 -5.29 25.29 3.17
CA VAL A 539 -4.32 25.78 4.16
C VAL A 539 -4.83 26.98 4.97
N ALA A 540 -5.59 27.86 4.32
CA ALA A 540 -6.11 29.07 4.95
C ALA A 540 -7.22 28.81 5.99
N ARG A 541 -7.74 27.57 6.08
CA ARG A 541 -8.65 27.18 7.17
C ARG A 541 -7.92 27.02 8.50
N ILE A 542 -6.65 26.61 8.46
CA ILE A 542 -5.82 26.33 9.65
C ILE A 542 -4.82 27.46 9.91
N ILE A 543 -4.33 28.11 8.86
CA ILE A 543 -3.44 29.27 8.91
C ILE A 543 -4.11 30.41 8.15
N PRO A 544 -5.05 31.17 8.75
CA PRO A 544 -5.83 32.18 8.03
C PRO A 544 -5.00 33.23 7.29
N TYR A 545 -3.87 33.65 7.87
CA TYR A 545 -2.93 34.59 7.25
C TYR A 545 -2.24 34.04 5.99
N ALA A 546 -2.28 32.72 5.73
CA ALA A 546 -1.82 32.16 4.47
C ALA A 546 -2.66 32.63 3.27
N ALA A 547 -3.88 33.14 3.51
CA ALA A 547 -4.73 33.72 2.46
C ALA A 547 -4.12 34.95 1.78
N THR A 548 -3.16 35.64 2.43
CA THR A 548 -2.41 36.74 1.80
C THR A 548 -1.34 36.24 0.84
N GLN A 549 -1.02 34.93 0.90
CA GLN A 549 0.05 34.30 0.13
C GLN A 549 -0.49 33.43 -1.00
N VAL A 550 -1.62 32.74 -0.75
CA VAL A 550 -2.23 31.79 -1.67
C VAL A 550 -3.74 31.92 -1.69
N THR A 551 -4.33 31.81 -2.89
CA THR A 551 -5.77 31.76 -3.10
C THR A 551 -6.17 30.34 -3.48
N ALA A 552 -7.24 29.81 -2.87
CA ALA A 552 -7.83 28.56 -3.34
C ALA A 552 -8.54 28.79 -4.68
N ARG A 553 -8.17 28.02 -5.69
CA ARG A 553 -8.80 28.07 -7.03
C ARG A 553 -9.10 26.66 -7.52
N CYS A 554 -10.11 26.50 -8.37
CA CYS A 554 -10.46 25.20 -8.94
C CYS A 554 -10.69 25.23 -10.45
N TRP A 555 -10.66 24.05 -11.06
CA TRP A 555 -10.97 23.79 -12.46
C TRP A 555 -11.86 22.56 -12.58
N GLY A 556 -12.77 22.56 -13.56
CA GLY A 556 -13.59 21.41 -13.89
C GLY A 556 -12.81 20.28 -14.52
N VAL A 557 -13.11 19.06 -14.06
CA VAL A 557 -12.61 17.80 -14.61
C VAL A 557 -13.80 16.95 -14.98
N ALA A 558 -13.75 16.35 -16.17
CA ALA A 558 -14.77 15.42 -16.64
C ALA A 558 -14.14 14.25 -17.39
N HIS A 559 -14.94 13.20 -17.59
CA HIS A 559 -14.51 12.00 -18.30
C HIS A 559 -15.49 11.62 -19.41
N ILE A 560 -14.99 10.94 -20.42
CA ILE A 560 -15.80 10.20 -21.41
C ILE A 560 -15.49 8.71 -21.23
N GLN A 561 -16.52 7.89 -21.09
CA GLN A 561 -16.36 6.43 -21.12
C GLN A 561 -16.20 5.96 -22.56
N LEU A 562 -15.09 5.29 -22.88
CA LEU A 562 -14.84 4.69 -24.19
C LEU A 562 -15.19 3.20 -24.19
N SER A 563 -15.51 2.66 -25.38
CA SER A 563 -15.48 1.22 -25.62
C SER A 563 -14.04 0.70 -25.60
N PRO A 564 -13.81 -0.61 -25.39
CA PRO A 564 -12.48 -1.19 -25.46
C PRO A 564 -11.75 -0.94 -26.79
N GLU A 565 -12.48 -0.94 -27.91
CA GLU A 565 -11.94 -0.70 -29.26
C GLU A 565 -11.60 0.77 -29.48
N GLU A 566 -12.45 1.69 -29.01
CA GLU A 566 -12.15 3.13 -28.98
C GLU A 566 -10.91 3.40 -28.14
N ALA A 567 -10.84 2.82 -26.94
CA ALA A 567 -9.71 2.99 -26.05
C ALA A 567 -8.41 2.44 -26.66
N ALA A 568 -8.46 1.24 -27.26
CA ALA A 568 -7.30 0.63 -27.91
C ALA A 568 -6.72 1.52 -29.03
N ARG A 569 -7.57 2.21 -29.81
CA ARG A 569 -7.13 3.15 -30.86
C ARG A 569 -6.44 4.40 -30.33
N LEU A 570 -6.75 4.80 -29.09
CA LEU A 570 -6.21 6.01 -28.45
C LEU A 570 -5.06 5.70 -27.47
N ARG A 571 -4.72 4.43 -27.23
CA ARG A 571 -3.60 4.08 -26.35
C ARG A 571 -2.26 4.52 -26.95
N GLY A 572 -1.41 5.08 -26.10
CA GLY A 572 -0.08 5.57 -26.46
C GLY A 572 -0.06 6.93 -27.17
N ILE A 573 -1.19 7.62 -27.33
CA ILE A 573 -1.18 9.01 -27.80
C ILE A 573 -0.46 9.90 -26.77
N PRO A 574 0.25 10.97 -27.20
CA PRO A 574 0.78 11.94 -26.27
C PRO A 574 -0.36 12.63 -25.52
N VAL A 575 -0.03 13.24 -24.38
CA VAL A 575 -0.93 14.17 -23.72
C VAL A 575 -1.21 15.33 -24.68
N ILE A 576 -2.48 15.59 -24.96
CA ILE A 576 -2.90 16.63 -25.90
C ILE A 576 -3.23 17.87 -25.09
N ASN A 577 -2.42 18.92 -25.22
CA ASN A 577 -2.60 20.19 -24.53
C ASN A 577 -2.76 21.34 -25.52
N VAL A 578 -3.98 21.87 -25.56
CA VAL A 578 -4.37 23.03 -26.38
C VAL A 578 -4.51 24.21 -25.44
N ARG A 579 -3.50 25.09 -25.45
CA ARG A 579 -3.30 26.13 -24.43
C ARG A 579 -4.50 27.05 -24.22
N ASP A 580 -5.26 27.31 -25.27
CA ASP A 580 -6.43 28.21 -25.28
C ASP A 580 -7.78 27.46 -25.21
N ILE A 581 -7.77 26.13 -25.06
CA ILE A 581 -8.98 25.34 -24.83
C ILE A 581 -8.81 24.44 -23.61
N GLY A 582 -7.99 23.40 -23.67
CA GLY A 582 -7.95 22.39 -22.62
C GLY A 582 -6.97 21.29 -22.92
N PHE A 583 -7.03 20.21 -22.14
CA PHE A 583 -6.19 19.05 -22.36
C PHE A 583 -6.93 17.74 -22.06
N PHE A 584 -6.42 16.67 -22.66
CA PHE A 584 -6.80 15.30 -22.35
C PHE A 584 -5.59 14.36 -22.45
N PHE A 585 -5.74 13.17 -21.89
CA PHE A 585 -4.73 12.12 -21.85
C PHE A 585 -5.14 10.96 -22.74
N GLU A 586 -4.26 9.98 -22.93
CA GLU A 586 -4.73 8.68 -23.40
C GLU A 586 -5.76 8.07 -22.40
N PRO A 587 -6.60 7.14 -22.85
CA PRO A 587 -7.60 6.49 -21.98
C PRO A 587 -6.92 5.70 -20.86
N ASP A 588 -7.48 5.78 -19.66
CA ASP A 588 -7.01 5.01 -18.52
C ASP A 588 -7.07 3.49 -18.80
N LEU A 589 -6.00 2.78 -18.46
CA LEU A 589 -5.83 1.36 -18.82
C LEU A 589 -6.82 0.44 -18.10
N ALA A 590 -7.25 0.80 -16.89
CA ALA A 590 -8.15 -0.01 -16.08
C ALA A 590 -9.63 0.27 -16.40
N THR A 591 -9.98 1.51 -16.69
CA THR A 591 -11.36 1.98 -16.80
C THR A 591 -11.79 2.36 -18.21
N ASN A 592 -10.85 2.51 -19.15
CA ASN A 592 -11.06 3.06 -20.50
C ASN A 592 -11.71 4.47 -20.47
N LYS A 593 -11.52 5.22 -19.38
CA LYS A 593 -12.02 6.59 -19.27
C LYS A 593 -11.02 7.56 -19.89
N LEU A 594 -11.51 8.45 -20.75
CA LEU A 594 -10.77 9.57 -21.29
C LEU A 594 -11.03 10.80 -20.43
N LYS A 595 -10.03 11.26 -19.69
CA LYS A 595 -10.15 12.46 -18.86
C LYS A 595 -9.91 13.73 -19.67
N ILE A 596 -10.74 14.75 -19.44
CA ILE A 596 -10.72 16.05 -20.10
C ILE A 596 -10.77 17.16 -19.06
N CYS A 597 -9.97 18.20 -19.29
CA CYS A 597 -9.95 19.41 -18.45
C CYS A 597 -9.90 20.67 -19.31
N HIS A 598 -10.64 21.69 -18.89
CA HIS A 598 -10.57 23.04 -19.44
C HIS A 598 -9.37 23.81 -18.85
N MET A 599 -8.73 24.67 -19.65
CA MET A 599 -7.55 25.46 -19.28
C MET A 599 -7.85 26.94 -18.92
N GLY A 600 -9.12 27.28 -18.67
CA GLY A 600 -9.58 28.66 -18.46
C GLY A 600 -9.09 29.37 -17.20
N GLY A 601 -9.73 30.49 -16.86
CA GLY A 601 -9.31 31.48 -15.85
C GLY A 601 -9.31 31.02 -14.38
N ALA A 602 -9.72 29.77 -14.11
CA ALA A 602 -9.99 29.20 -12.78
C ALA A 602 -11.21 29.81 -12.08
N TYR A 603 -11.74 29.06 -11.11
CA TYR A 603 -12.84 29.53 -10.27
C TYR A 603 -12.41 29.72 -8.82
N THR A 604 -12.93 30.76 -8.16
CA THR A 604 -12.81 30.99 -6.71
C THR A 604 -14.12 30.64 -6.00
N ASN A 605 -14.10 30.58 -4.67
CA ASN A 605 -15.30 30.42 -3.85
C ASN A 605 -15.14 31.25 -2.57
N TYR A 606 -15.37 32.56 -2.69
CA TYR A 606 -15.33 33.47 -1.56
C TYR A 606 -16.51 33.22 -0.62
N SER A 607 -16.24 33.05 0.67
CA SER A 607 -17.31 32.88 1.66
C SER A 607 -18.06 34.20 1.88
N ALA A 608 -19.39 34.16 1.98
CA ALA A 608 -20.19 35.32 2.38
C ALA A 608 -19.77 35.89 3.76
N THR A 609 -19.26 35.04 4.65
CA THR A 609 -18.76 35.42 5.98
C THR A 609 -17.29 35.85 5.99
N SER A 610 -16.57 35.68 4.90
CA SER A 610 -15.16 36.05 4.75
C SER A 610 -14.88 36.36 3.27
N PRO A 611 -15.34 37.52 2.77
CA PRO A 611 -15.35 37.83 1.34
C PRO A 611 -13.94 37.97 0.72
N SER A 612 -12.89 38.04 1.55
CA SER A 612 -11.49 38.01 1.11
C SER A 612 -10.87 36.61 1.06
N LEU A 613 -11.61 35.57 1.45
CA LEU A 613 -11.10 34.21 1.62
C LEU A 613 -11.81 33.22 0.69
N SER A 614 -11.13 32.88 -0.42
CA SER A 614 -11.56 31.77 -1.27
C SER A 614 -11.21 30.44 -0.61
N LEU A 615 -12.20 29.55 -0.45
CA LEU A 615 -12.00 28.24 0.18
C LEU A 615 -12.64 27.11 -0.62
N PRO A 616 -12.01 25.92 -0.65
CA PRO A 616 -12.65 24.73 -1.20
C PRO A 616 -13.93 24.38 -0.45
N HIS A 617 -14.87 23.70 -1.11
CA HIS A 617 -16.04 23.15 -0.44
C HIS A 617 -15.64 22.18 0.69
N LEU A 618 -16.50 22.08 1.70
CA LEU A 618 -16.24 21.22 2.86
C LEU A 618 -16.46 19.75 2.51
N GLU A 619 -17.55 19.46 1.82
CA GLU A 619 -17.95 18.14 1.37
C GLU A 619 -17.55 17.88 -0.09
N LEU A 620 -17.30 16.62 -0.43
CA LEU A 620 -16.95 16.23 -1.80
C LEU A 620 -18.11 16.47 -2.77
N SER A 621 -19.35 16.16 -2.34
CA SER A 621 -20.56 16.30 -3.16
C SER A 621 -20.80 17.72 -3.64
N ASP A 622 -20.35 18.72 -2.88
CA ASP A 622 -20.46 20.13 -3.25
C ASP A 622 -19.54 20.47 -4.44
N SER A 623 -18.53 19.64 -4.69
CA SER A 623 -17.61 19.76 -5.83
C SER A 623 -17.99 18.86 -7.00
N ASP A 624 -19.07 18.08 -6.95
CA ASP A 624 -19.45 17.10 -8.00
C ASP A 624 -20.17 17.79 -9.19
N PHE A 625 -19.55 18.81 -9.77
CA PHE A 625 -20.03 19.49 -10.97
C PHE A 625 -18.87 20.10 -11.78
N ILE A 626 -19.20 20.57 -12.98
CA ILE A 626 -18.37 21.49 -13.80
C ILE A 626 -19.22 22.69 -14.22
N THR A 627 -18.60 23.80 -14.61
CA THR A 627 -19.32 24.98 -15.10
C THR A 627 -19.81 24.77 -16.55
N GLU A 628 -20.74 25.60 -17.01
CA GLU A 628 -21.14 25.60 -18.43
C GLU A 628 -19.96 25.90 -19.37
N GLU A 629 -19.06 26.80 -18.95
CA GLU A 629 -17.84 27.14 -19.69
C GLU A 629 -16.88 25.93 -19.80
N ASP A 630 -16.67 25.20 -18.71
CA ASP A 630 -15.85 23.98 -18.70
C ASP A 630 -16.41 22.90 -19.64
N GLU A 631 -17.73 22.73 -19.65
CA GLU A 631 -18.40 21.78 -20.54
C GLU A 631 -18.27 22.20 -22.01
N GLU A 632 -18.55 23.46 -22.32
CA GLU A 632 -18.44 23.99 -23.68
C GLU A 632 -17.02 23.84 -24.23
N ALA A 633 -16.01 24.23 -23.43
CA ALA A 633 -14.61 24.10 -23.80
C ALA A 633 -14.19 22.64 -23.98
N SER A 634 -14.64 21.75 -23.09
CA SER A 634 -14.37 20.31 -23.19
C SER A 634 -14.96 19.72 -24.47
N ARG A 635 -16.22 20.06 -24.80
CA ARG A 635 -16.87 19.63 -26.04
C ARG A 635 -16.21 20.22 -27.28
N ARG A 636 -15.79 21.48 -27.22
CA ARG A 636 -15.00 22.11 -28.29
C ARG A 636 -13.68 21.37 -28.52
N LEU A 637 -12.94 21.06 -27.46
CA LEU A 637 -11.69 20.30 -27.55
C LEU A 637 -11.89 18.97 -28.27
N ILE A 638 -12.92 18.22 -27.87
CA ILE A 638 -13.24 16.93 -28.49
C ILE A 638 -13.72 17.11 -29.93
N ARG A 639 -14.55 18.11 -30.26
CA ARG A 639 -14.93 18.41 -31.66
C ARG A 639 -13.72 18.73 -32.54
N GLU A 640 -12.74 19.45 -32.02
CA GLU A 640 -11.57 19.84 -32.79
C GLU A 640 -10.54 18.71 -32.95
N THR A 641 -10.58 17.68 -32.09
CA THR A 641 -9.58 16.60 -32.04
C THR A 641 -10.12 15.21 -32.41
N LEU A 642 -11.24 14.80 -31.79
CA LEU A 642 -11.87 13.49 -31.85
C LEU A 642 -13.39 13.63 -32.09
N PRO A 643 -13.85 14.10 -33.27
CA PRO A 643 -15.24 14.53 -33.49
C PRO A 643 -16.29 13.45 -33.23
N SER A 644 -15.96 12.18 -33.44
CA SER A 644 -16.86 11.04 -33.18
C SER A 644 -17.27 10.92 -31.71
N LEU A 645 -16.50 11.52 -30.79
CA LEU A 645 -16.76 11.51 -29.35
C LEU A 645 -17.45 12.78 -28.85
N ALA A 646 -17.63 13.80 -29.69
CA ALA A 646 -18.06 15.14 -29.27
C ALA A 646 -19.42 15.20 -28.54
N ASN A 647 -20.34 14.32 -28.95
CA ASN A 647 -21.70 14.25 -28.40
C ASN A 647 -21.82 13.21 -27.27
N ARG A 648 -20.72 12.59 -26.84
CA ARG A 648 -20.75 11.65 -25.72
C ARG A 648 -21.08 12.37 -24.41
N PRO A 649 -21.73 11.68 -23.45
CA PRO A 649 -21.98 12.24 -22.14
C PRO A 649 -20.64 12.45 -21.41
N LEU A 650 -20.52 13.60 -20.76
CA LEU A 650 -19.47 13.85 -19.78
C LEU A 650 -19.90 13.23 -18.44
N ILE A 651 -19.08 12.34 -17.89
CA ILE A 651 -19.30 11.62 -16.63
C ILE A 651 -18.25 12.01 -15.59
N ASP A 652 -18.47 11.63 -14.33
CA ASP A 652 -17.54 11.86 -13.20
C ASP A 652 -17.07 13.34 -13.13
N ARG A 653 -18.02 14.26 -13.29
CA ARG A 653 -17.82 15.70 -13.32
C ARG A 653 -17.49 16.20 -11.92
N HIS A 654 -16.36 16.87 -11.73
CA HIS A 654 -16.01 17.44 -10.43
C HIS A 654 -15.03 18.62 -10.53
N MET A 655 -14.99 19.44 -9.48
CA MET A 655 -14.06 20.56 -9.29
C MET A 655 -12.79 20.10 -8.56
N CYS A 656 -11.64 20.29 -9.20
CA CYS A 656 -10.33 20.01 -8.60
C CYS A 656 -9.71 21.29 -8.04
N TRP A 657 -9.47 21.33 -6.72
CA TRP A 657 -8.94 22.51 -6.01
C TRP A 657 -7.42 22.52 -5.90
N ILE A 658 -6.80 23.69 -6.08
CA ILE A 658 -5.38 23.96 -5.87
C ILE A 658 -5.17 25.21 -5.01
N ALA A 659 -4.01 25.30 -4.34
CA ALA A 659 -3.56 26.55 -3.74
C ALA A 659 -2.65 27.28 -4.69
N ASP A 660 -3.02 28.48 -5.07
CA ASP A 660 -2.29 29.22 -6.07
C ASP A 660 -1.72 30.54 -5.53
N SER A 661 -0.41 30.72 -5.68
CA SER A 661 0.26 32.00 -5.40
C SER A 661 0.25 32.92 -6.62
N ASP A 662 0.35 34.22 -6.40
CA ASP A 662 0.28 35.21 -7.48
C ASP A 662 1.45 35.17 -8.47
N ASP A 663 2.55 34.54 -8.08
CA ASP A 663 3.75 34.37 -8.90
C ASP A 663 3.97 32.92 -9.35
N SER A 664 3.00 32.02 -9.10
CA SER A 664 3.09 30.58 -9.41
C SER A 664 4.30 29.87 -8.80
N ASN A 665 4.73 30.31 -7.62
CA ASN A 665 5.79 29.65 -6.86
C ASN A 665 5.23 28.93 -5.64
N PHE A 666 5.85 27.81 -5.29
CA PHE A 666 5.53 27.11 -4.04
C PHE A 666 5.68 28.03 -2.83
N LEU A 667 4.86 27.80 -1.81
CA LEU A 667 5.04 28.38 -0.47
C LEU A 667 5.51 27.25 0.44
N ILE A 668 6.82 27.18 0.67
CA ILE A 668 7.49 26.16 1.48
C ILE A 668 8.39 26.91 2.45
N ASP A 669 7.91 27.20 3.65
CA ASP A 669 8.68 27.96 4.63
C ASP A 669 8.16 27.71 6.05
N TYR A 670 8.89 28.23 7.04
CA TYR A 670 8.38 28.38 8.39
C TYR A 670 7.43 29.57 8.49
N VAL A 671 6.34 29.40 9.25
CA VAL A 671 5.38 30.48 9.50
C VAL A 671 6.05 31.54 10.40
N PRO A 672 6.01 32.83 10.03
CA PRO A 672 6.63 33.89 10.82
C PRO A 672 6.21 33.89 12.29
N GLY A 673 7.16 34.14 13.19
CA GLY A 673 6.92 34.16 14.64
C GLY A 673 6.86 32.77 15.31
N SER A 674 6.91 31.68 14.55
CA SER A 674 6.89 30.31 15.12
C SER A 674 8.27 29.66 15.27
N GLY A 675 9.34 30.33 14.81
CA GLY A 675 10.65 29.70 14.65
C GLY A 675 10.54 28.45 13.76
N ASN A 676 11.22 27.36 14.15
CA ASN A 676 11.23 26.12 13.34
C ASN A 676 10.13 25.12 13.76
N SER A 677 9.10 25.60 14.46
CA SER A 677 8.06 24.74 15.03
C SER A 677 6.82 24.57 14.13
N LEU A 678 6.57 25.49 13.19
CA LEU A 678 5.45 25.41 12.26
C LEU A 678 5.91 25.72 10.83
N ALA A 679 5.84 24.71 9.95
CA ALA A 679 6.11 24.88 8.53
C ALA A 679 4.81 24.81 7.72
N ILE A 680 4.75 25.56 6.62
CA ILE A 680 3.67 25.56 5.64
C ILE A 680 4.19 25.00 4.32
N LEU A 681 3.43 24.08 3.71
CA LEU A 681 3.65 23.50 2.38
C LEU A 681 2.39 23.73 1.53
N SER A 682 2.37 24.79 0.74
CA SER A 682 1.24 25.15 -0.12
C SER A 682 1.70 25.85 -1.40
N GLY A 683 0.82 26.56 -2.09
CA GLY A 683 1.13 27.29 -3.32
C GLY A 683 1.51 26.37 -4.47
N ASP A 684 0.87 25.19 -4.57
CA ASP A 684 1.17 24.22 -5.61
C ASP A 684 0.93 24.74 -7.04
N SER A 685 0.13 25.82 -7.17
CA SER A 685 -0.10 26.62 -8.38
C SER A 685 -0.36 25.79 -9.63
N GLY A 686 -1.04 24.66 -9.49
CA GLY A 686 -1.43 23.80 -10.60
C GLY A 686 -0.28 23.01 -11.23
N HIS A 687 0.92 23.04 -10.61
CA HIS A 687 2.10 22.34 -11.14
C HIS A 687 2.87 21.51 -10.09
N GLY A 688 2.35 21.38 -8.87
CA GLY A 688 2.99 20.65 -7.77
C GLY A 688 3.03 19.12 -7.90
N PHE A 689 2.03 18.48 -8.53
CA PHE A 689 1.95 17.00 -8.54
C PHE A 689 3.18 16.32 -9.17
N LYS A 690 3.66 16.85 -10.30
CA LYS A 690 4.81 16.26 -11.01
C LYS A 690 6.09 16.22 -10.16
N MET A 691 6.15 17.04 -9.10
CA MET A 691 7.26 17.11 -8.15
C MET A 691 7.17 16.04 -7.06
N LEU A 692 6.12 15.22 -6.98
CA LEU A 692 5.94 14.18 -5.96
C LEU A 692 7.23 13.39 -5.64
N PRO A 693 8.05 12.94 -6.62
CA PRO A 693 9.28 12.19 -6.33
C PRO A 693 10.40 12.96 -5.64
N ILE A 694 10.40 14.30 -5.75
CA ILE A 694 11.47 15.17 -5.22
C ILE A 694 10.96 16.11 -4.13
N MET A 695 9.65 16.27 -3.97
CA MET A 695 9.05 17.23 -3.04
C MET A 695 9.53 16.99 -1.60
N GLY A 696 9.61 15.74 -1.18
CA GLY A 696 10.14 15.40 0.14
C GLY A 696 11.60 15.81 0.32
N ASP A 697 12.43 15.74 -0.73
CA ASP A 697 13.84 16.20 -0.67
C ASP A 697 13.92 17.72 -0.51
N LEU A 698 13.01 18.46 -1.17
CA LEU A 698 12.92 19.91 -1.05
C LEU A 698 12.53 20.33 0.37
N VAL A 699 11.56 19.63 0.97
CA VAL A 699 11.14 19.88 2.36
C VAL A 699 12.19 19.44 3.37
N MET A 700 12.90 18.34 3.10
CA MET A 700 14.02 17.90 3.94
C MET A 700 15.09 18.99 4.04
N LYS A 701 15.40 19.70 2.94
CA LYS A 701 16.34 20.82 2.98
C LYS A 701 15.89 21.95 3.89
N LEU A 702 14.61 22.33 3.86
CA LEU A 702 14.05 23.31 4.80
C LEU A 702 14.29 22.91 6.26
N ILE A 703 14.02 21.64 6.58
CA ILE A 703 14.16 21.08 7.93
C ILE A 703 15.62 21.04 8.36
N THR A 704 16.53 20.55 7.50
CA THR A 704 17.95 20.42 7.85
C THR A 704 18.65 21.77 7.95
N ASP A 705 18.29 22.72 7.10
CA ASP A 705 18.92 24.04 7.07
C ASP A 705 18.31 24.97 8.13
N GLY A 706 17.13 24.62 8.65
CA GLY A 706 16.38 25.40 9.63
C GLY A 706 15.85 26.73 9.08
N LYS A 707 15.87 26.93 7.75
CA LYS A 707 15.37 28.12 7.04
C LYS A 707 15.13 27.81 5.57
N GLN A 708 14.24 28.55 4.90
CA GLN A 708 14.07 28.46 3.46
C GLN A 708 15.16 29.26 2.72
N ASN A 709 16.00 28.57 1.94
CA ASN A 709 17.10 29.18 1.18
C ASN A 709 16.69 29.63 -0.24
N ILE A 710 15.53 29.20 -0.74
CA ILE A 710 14.98 29.63 -2.02
C ILE A 710 14.05 30.82 -1.77
N SER A 711 14.51 32.03 -2.09
CA SER A 711 13.78 33.28 -1.84
C SER A 711 12.35 33.29 -2.41
N ARG A 712 12.15 32.65 -3.57
CA ARG A 712 10.84 32.57 -4.23
C ARG A 712 9.82 31.69 -3.49
N TRP A 713 10.29 30.82 -2.59
CA TRP A 713 9.45 29.92 -1.79
C TRP A 713 9.21 30.40 -0.36
N GLN A 714 9.87 31.50 0.03
CA GLN A 714 9.74 32.09 1.36
C GLN A 714 8.37 32.72 1.56
N TRP A 715 8.00 32.92 2.82
CA TRP A 715 6.85 33.74 3.21
C TRP A 715 7.04 35.21 2.76
N LYS A 716 6.07 35.79 2.05
CA LYS A 716 6.22 37.08 1.34
C LYS A 716 5.67 38.31 2.09
N GLY A 717 5.26 38.15 3.35
CA GLY A 717 4.82 39.24 4.23
C GLY A 717 3.31 39.25 4.50
N ASN A 718 2.78 40.35 5.04
CA ASN A 718 1.35 40.49 5.41
C ASN A 718 0.56 41.43 4.49
N GLU A 719 1.21 42.05 3.50
CA GLU A 719 0.49 42.88 2.55
C GLU A 719 -0.46 42.00 1.73
N VAL A 720 -1.75 42.31 1.80
CA VAL A 720 -2.76 41.71 0.93
C VAL A 720 -2.34 42.06 -0.49
N LEU A 721 -2.00 41.04 -1.28
CA LEU A 721 -1.74 41.22 -2.70
C LEU A 721 -3.06 41.59 -3.39
N ASN A 722 -3.43 42.88 -3.33
CA ASN A 722 -4.49 43.49 -4.17
C ASN A 722 -4.03 43.65 -5.62
N SER A 723 -3.03 42.87 -6.06
CA SER A 723 -2.52 42.92 -7.42
C SER A 723 -3.26 41.89 -8.26
N PRO A 724 -3.71 42.22 -9.49
CA PRO A 724 -4.21 41.20 -10.40
C PRO A 724 -3.18 40.08 -10.54
N SER A 725 -3.64 38.83 -10.41
CA SER A 725 -2.83 37.62 -10.45
C SER A 725 -1.79 37.70 -11.58
N LYS A 726 -0.49 37.79 -11.22
CA LYS A 726 0.64 37.88 -12.17
C LYS A 726 1.02 36.51 -12.76
N VAL A 727 0.07 35.59 -12.79
CA VAL A 727 0.28 34.19 -13.16
C VAL A 727 0.49 34.08 -14.66
N ALA A 728 1.76 33.99 -15.06
CA ALA A 728 2.22 34.07 -16.44
C ALA A 728 1.73 32.93 -17.36
N TRP A 729 1.04 31.90 -16.84
CA TRP A 729 0.58 30.77 -17.64
C TRP A 729 -0.94 30.72 -17.87
N ARG A 730 -1.75 31.53 -17.18
CA ARG A 730 -3.20 31.57 -17.38
C ARG A 730 -3.59 32.38 -18.60
N THR A 731 -4.74 32.05 -19.16
CA THR A 731 -5.26 32.63 -20.40
C THR A 731 -6.58 33.40 -20.20
N GLY A 732 -7.02 33.60 -18.94
CA GLY A 732 -8.23 34.35 -18.57
C GLY A 732 -8.24 34.80 -17.10
N SER A 733 -9.20 35.66 -16.74
CA SER A 733 -9.44 36.12 -15.37
C SER A 733 -10.19 35.08 -14.56
N SER A 734 -9.90 34.97 -13.26
CA SER A 734 -10.68 34.11 -12.36
C SER A 734 -12.07 34.71 -12.11
N ILE A 735 -13.06 33.83 -12.02
CA ILE A 735 -14.47 34.17 -11.74
C ILE A 735 -14.90 33.44 -10.46
N ASP A 736 -15.77 34.03 -9.66
CA ASP A 736 -16.30 33.32 -8.49
C ASP A 736 -17.37 32.30 -8.89
N LEU A 737 -17.39 31.16 -8.21
CA LEU A 737 -18.40 30.11 -8.43
C LEU A 737 -19.82 30.61 -8.13
N ALA A 738 -20.00 31.61 -7.27
CA ALA A 738 -21.31 32.22 -7.03
C ALA A 738 -21.87 32.92 -8.28
N ASP A 739 -21.00 33.45 -9.14
CA ASP A 739 -21.36 34.20 -10.35
C ASP A 739 -21.35 33.33 -11.61
N THR A 740 -21.08 32.02 -11.48
CA THR A 740 -20.87 31.13 -12.62
C THR A 740 -21.98 30.08 -12.73
N PRO A 741 -22.68 29.95 -13.87
CA PRO A 741 -23.69 28.92 -14.06
C PRO A 741 -23.08 27.52 -14.07
N ARG A 742 -23.75 26.59 -13.37
CA ARG A 742 -23.39 25.16 -13.37
C ARG A 742 -23.89 24.50 -14.66
N ALA A 743 -23.11 23.60 -15.22
CA ALA A 743 -23.56 22.79 -16.33
C ALA A 743 -24.80 21.96 -15.97
N LYS A 744 -25.77 21.89 -16.87
CA LYS A 744 -26.98 21.07 -16.69
C LYS A 744 -26.59 19.59 -16.71
N LEU A 745 -27.19 18.80 -15.81
CA LEU A 745 -26.90 17.37 -15.65
C LEU A 745 -27.20 16.58 -16.92
#